data_AF-A0A0K6GES9-F1
#
_entry.id   AF-A0A0K6GES9-F1
#
_cell.length_a   1.000
_cell.length_b   1.000
_cell.length_c   1.000
_cell.angle_alpha   90.00
_cell.angle_beta   90.00
_cell.angle_gamma   90.00
#
_symmetry.space_group_name_H-M   'P 1'
#
loop_
_entity.id
_entity.type
_entity.pdbx_description
1 polymer ?
#
loop_
_entity_poly.entity_id
_entity_poly.type
_entity_poly.pdbx_seq_one_letter_code
_entity_poly.pdbx_strand_id
1 'polypeptide(L)'
;MISLRLFGYDFLVLNSARVATDILDKKSGIYSDRPSTPMITDPSLLDWSNNAALLGYGDLWRHFRRIMNNWLNARAVTQFDRIQEQRIQPLLRRMVELQGHTNPFEKVKLTFFYNAANSMLRLGYGYSLQGDDDLVFQDMQHINEHVVFAGMFTNFFVNIFPSLTYVPDWFPGTGWKRTAREWRALKERAQSVPYEWTKAQIASGVAEPSILGALLQNHKLVANLGEAEKESRLKEVAWVIVAAGTDTTSTALVAFVAAMVLNPDVQAKAQKELDDVLGPITLPTMADRERLPYTYNLIQEVLRWQPVNPTGIAHACWKDDNYEGYDIKKGTVVIGNLWAISRDESVYKDPEIFNPDRFQDPKVPYAPAFGWGRRKCPGSYFAEASLFIVVASLLATFTFSKKRDASGQEIEPQIEGVSNAIIIIQSGSSKIMDTIDLDLPGVPYQPTLNTWHLYMKATLLGVLLATGLVVAKPQLFQDPSDPNYEVPRPTRPLEWGDVNVLHTTDIHGWISGHSKNVYPEKSWSGDFGDLYSFAQHMREIAARRGSDLLLVDTGDRRIGHGLTDHILDPTTDINGRNVSYMYHTVGYDLVVPGNHDLQNPNVVKFTMNELVNLWGDRYLTSNVNLVNGTSLGARFRRWESPMGKRMMAFGVLPNKTKLPKDLLLPIVPINEMIKQQWFEDAIKPNATHPVDVFVLLGHVDPQETKDEDNIKLIHDAIRRKHPYTPILIFAGHTHQRWCRTFESRNATRSMLIQSGRYFDTVGWMSVKLDNNTTPRNLTFKRRYLDNNVDTYMFHTNITDRHKFDTLSGIFLSSYIKRMEKSEALSKVYGEIDHDYYLDRNEWTDLEEDKNSLFSFYLNAVQTSLVDAKRSPNWLFFSNWGIVRDNIYRGSFTKSDLYAISPDASDTSPFLYITVPRRIADQIVETTQRVDKAKEDRKQAPKPQPKDFEAIKDSSQVHFSLSPEAPAATTYGWVTTDQCGNDGDDVSHVQIPKVDFGKAKSGLPVYFWRKNYGLELKPEEPVHIIVTKRTGTNLLPEVLERLGVPIADRKLKTYREDVNQQSCECNP
;
A
#
# COMPACT_ATOMS: atom_id res chain seq x y z
N MET A 1 -34.47 -37.47 -0.72
CA MET A 1 -33.80 -36.67 -1.77
C MET A 1 -34.68 -35.49 -2.10
N ILE A 2 -34.11 -34.39 -2.57
CA ILE A 2 -34.87 -33.23 -3.08
C ILE A 2 -34.32 -32.87 -4.46
N SER A 3 -35.18 -32.63 -5.44
CA SER A 3 -34.79 -32.13 -6.76
C SER A 3 -35.27 -30.70 -6.95
N LEU A 4 -34.44 -29.84 -7.55
CA LEU A 4 -34.73 -28.44 -7.78
C LEU A 4 -34.25 -28.05 -9.18
N ARG A 5 -35.04 -27.28 -9.92
CA ARG A 5 -34.63 -26.68 -11.19
C ARG A 5 -34.49 -25.17 -11.02
N LEU A 6 -33.29 -24.64 -11.24
CA LEU A 6 -32.99 -23.21 -11.18
C LEU A 6 -32.26 -22.77 -12.44
N PHE A 7 -32.81 -21.76 -13.13
CA PHE A 7 -32.20 -21.13 -14.31
C PHE A 7 -31.66 -22.13 -15.36
N GLY A 8 -32.39 -23.24 -15.59
CA GLY A 8 -32.03 -24.27 -16.57
C GLY A 8 -31.10 -25.37 -16.05
N TYR A 9 -30.62 -25.28 -14.81
CA TYR A 9 -29.85 -26.34 -14.15
C TYR A 9 -30.73 -27.22 -13.28
N ASP A 10 -30.52 -28.53 -13.36
CA ASP A 10 -31.15 -29.52 -12.50
C ASP A 10 -30.22 -29.84 -11.32
N PHE A 11 -30.71 -29.63 -10.09
CA PHE A 11 -30.01 -29.92 -8.84
C PHE A 11 -30.68 -31.10 -8.12
N LEU A 12 -29.87 -32.00 -7.58
CA LEU A 12 -30.30 -33.14 -6.76
C LEU A 12 -29.58 -33.08 -5.41
N VAL A 13 -30.34 -32.91 -4.33
CA VAL A 13 -29.82 -32.81 -2.95
C VAL A 13 -30.05 -34.12 -2.19
N LEU A 14 -28.98 -34.67 -1.65
CA LEU A 14 -28.94 -35.95 -0.95
C LEU A 14 -28.88 -35.74 0.57
N ASN A 15 -30.03 -35.86 1.25
CA ASN A 15 -30.16 -35.58 2.69
C ASN A 15 -29.97 -36.78 3.62
N SER A 16 -29.87 -38.01 3.10
CA SER A 16 -29.73 -39.23 3.92
C SER A 16 -28.39 -39.92 3.64
N ALA A 17 -27.72 -40.43 4.68
CA ALA A 17 -26.44 -41.12 4.56
C ALA A 17 -26.49 -42.31 3.59
N ARG A 18 -27.57 -43.09 3.64
CA ARG A 18 -27.79 -44.25 2.74
C ARG A 18 -27.73 -43.84 1.27
N VAL A 19 -28.60 -42.91 0.87
CA VAL A 19 -28.70 -42.47 -0.53
C VAL A 19 -27.42 -41.76 -0.99
N ALA A 20 -26.79 -40.94 -0.14
CA ALA A 20 -25.51 -40.32 -0.45
C ALA A 20 -24.43 -41.37 -0.75
N THR A 21 -24.38 -42.45 0.04
CA THR A 21 -23.46 -43.57 -0.18
C THR A 21 -23.79 -44.35 -1.45
N ASP A 22 -25.07 -44.65 -1.69
CA ASP A 22 -25.50 -45.38 -2.88
C ASP A 22 -25.14 -44.63 -4.17
N ILE A 23 -25.32 -43.30 -4.21
CA ILE A 23 -25.06 -42.46 -5.38
C ILE A 23 -23.58 -42.07 -5.50
N LEU A 24 -23.00 -41.45 -4.45
CA LEU A 24 -21.67 -40.82 -4.54
C LEU A 24 -20.52 -41.80 -4.29
N ASP A 25 -20.77 -42.95 -3.67
CA ASP A 25 -19.75 -43.97 -3.41
C ASP A 25 -19.92 -45.18 -4.35
N LYS A 26 -21.01 -45.94 -4.19
CA LYS A 26 -21.26 -47.17 -4.98
C LYS A 26 -21.39 -46.89 -6.47
N LYS A 27 -22.11 -45.82 -6.83
CA LYS A 27 -22.23 -45.34 -8.22
C LYS A 27 -21.25 -44.21 -8.57
N SER A 28 -20.14 -44.07 -7.84
CA SER A 28 -19.16 -42.98 -8.08
C SER A 28 -18.62 -42.90 -9.51
N GLY A 29 -18.74 -43.94 -10.34
CA GLY A 29 -18.29 -43.90 -11.74
C GLY A 29 -19.16 -43.00 -12.62
N ILE A 30 -20.39 -42.73 -12.18
CA ILE A 30 -21.39 -41.89 -12.85
C ILE A 30 -21.39 -40.48 -12.24
N TYR A 31 -21.25 -40.40 -10.91
CA TYR A 31 -21.43 -39.16 -10.15
C TYR A 31 -20.13 -38.49 -9.70
N SER A 32 -18.99 -38.80 -10.33
CA SER A 32 -17.72 -38.15 -9.99
C SER A 32 -17.42 -36.90 -10.81
N ASP A 33 -18.29 -36.44 -11.70
CA ASP A 33 -17.99 -35.23 -12.47
C ASP A 33 -18.16 -33.95 -11.61
N ARG A 34 -17.77 -32.79 -12.14
CA ARG A 34 -17.92 -31.49 -11.46
C ARG A 34 -18.75 -30.52 -12.31
N PRO A 35 -19.58 -29.66 -11.68
CA PRO A 35 -20.18 -28.55 -12.41
C PRO A 35 -19.09 -27.57 -12.86
N SER A 36 -19.11 -27.18 -14.14
CA SER A 36 -18.19 -26.18 -14.70
C SER A 36 -18.83 -24.79 -14.57
N THR A 37 -18.27 -23.93 -13.72
CA THR A 37 -18.70 -22.52 -13.60
C THR A 37 -17.81 -21.63 -14.47
N PRO A 38 -18.36 -20.99 -15.53
CA PRO A 38 -17.60 -20.12 -16.43
C PRO A 38 -16.68 -19.11 -15.75
N MET A 39 -17.10 -18.46 -14.66
CA MET A 39 -16.26 -17.49 -13.95
C MET A 39 -14.92 -18.09 -13.50
N ILE A 40 -14.90 -19.36 -13.11
CA ILE A 40 -13.70 -20.09 -12.70
C ILE A 40 -12.97 -20.66 -13.91
N THR A 41 -13.68 -21.35 -14.81
CA THR A 41 -13.04 -22.23 -15.79
C THR A 41 -12.67 -21.53 -17.09
N ASP A 42 -13.21 -20.35 -17.37
CA ASP A 42 -13.00 -19.66 -18.63
C ASP A 42 -11.59 -19.02 -18.71
N PRO A 43 -10.82 -19.28 -19.78
CA PRO A 43 -9.48 -18.71 -19.97
C PRO A 43 -9.44 -17.18 -20.13
N SER A 44 -10.56 -16.51 -20.37
CA SER A 44 -10.63 -15.04 -20.44
C SER A 44 -10.93 -14.38 -19.09
N LEU A 45 -11.24 -15.18 -18.06
CA LEU A 45 -11.65 -14.76 -16.73
C LEU A 45 -10.60 -15.20 -15.69
N LEU A 46 -11.02 -15.91 -14.62
CA LEU A 46 -10.14 -16.38 -13.55
C LEU A 46 -9.13 -17.45 -14.05
N ASP A 47 -9.48 -18.16 -15.12
CA ASP A 47 -8.72 -19.25 -15.74
C ASP A 47 -8.14 -20.26 -14.74
N TRP A 48 -9.02 -21.04 -14.13
CA TRP A 48 -8.65 -22.14 -13.24
C TRP A 48 -9.20 -23.48 -13.69
N SER A 49 -9.26 -23.65 -15.01
CA SER A 49 -9.68 -24.87 -15.70
C SER A 49 -8.93 -26.13 -15.27
N ASN A 50 -7.68 -25.99 -14.82
CA ASN A 50 -6.83 -27.11 -14.37
C ASN A 50 -6.95 -27.44 -12.87
N ASN A 51 -7.78 -26.74 -12.09
CA ASN A 51 -7.87 -26.96 -10.65
C ASN A 51 -8.29 -28.39 -10.29
N ALA A 52 -7.44 -29.15 -9.59
CA ALA A 52 -7.70 -30.57 -9.34
C ALA A 52 -8.98 -30.86 -8.51
N ALA A 53 -9.45 -29.90 -7.71
CA ALA A 53 -10.69 -30.03 -6.94
C ALA A 53 -11.96 -29.78 -7.79
N LEU A 54 -11.86 -28.90 -8.79
CA LEU A 54 -12.96 -28.43 -9.65
C LEU A 54 -12.98 -29.09 -11.04
N LEU A 55 -11.88 -29.74 -11.42
CA LEU A 55 -11.73 -30.42 -12.70
C LEU A 55 -12.75 -31.55 -12.86
N GLY A 56 -13.34 -31.63 -14.05
CA GLY A 56 -14.24 -32.70 -14.46
C GLY A 56 -13.58 -34.09 -14.39
N TYR A 57 -14.39 -35.14 -14.35
CA TYR A 57 -13.87 -36.50 -14.20
C TYR A 57 -13.21 -36.98 -15.50
N GLY A 58 -11.90 -37.17 -15.48
CA GLY A 58 -11.12 -37.58 -16.64
C GLY A 58 -9.70 -38.02 -16.30
N ASP A 59 -8.89 -38.26 -17.32
CA ASP A 59 -7.52 -38.76 -17.14
C ASP A 59 -6.60 -37.76 -16.45
N LEU A 60 -6.77 -36.46 -16.72
CA LEU A 60 -6.04 -35.40 -16.03
C LEU A 60 -6.36 -35.39 -14.52
N TRP A 61 -7.64 -35.48 -14.15
CA TRP A 61 -8.02 -35.59 -12.74
C TRP A 61 -7.47 -36.88 -12.10
N ARG A 62 -7.55 -38.02 -12.79
CA ARG A 62 -6.99 -39.31 -12.28
C ARG A 62 -5.49 -39.22 -12.08
N HIS A 63 -4.78 -38.46 -12.92
CA HIS A 63 -3.34 -38.23 -12.76
C HIS A 63 -3.04 -37.40 -11.52
N PHE A 64 -3.72 -36.27 -11.32
CA PHE A 64 -3.61 -35.48 -10.08
C PHE A 64 -3.93 -36.31 -8.84
N ARG A 65 -4.97 -37.15 -8.90
CA ARG A 65 -5.33 -38.03 -7.80
C ARG A 65 -4.25 -39.06 -7.50
N ARG A 66 -3.62 -39.62 -8.53
CA ARG A 66 -2.51 -40.58 -8.39
C ARG A 66 -1.27 -39.93 -7.77
N ILE A 67 -0.98 -38.69 -8.18
CA ILE A 67 0.05 -37.85 -7.56
C ILE A 67 -0.28 -37.69 -6.09
N MET A 68 -1.37 -37.01 -5.71
CA MET A 68 -1.70 -36.78 -4.30
C MET A 68 -1.71 -38.06 -3.44
N ASN A 69 -2.27 -39.16 -3.96
CA ASN A 69 -2.33 -40.43 -3.22
C ASN A 69 -0.95 -41.06 -2.94
N ASN A 70 0.09 -40.72 -3.71
CA ASN A 70 1.46 -41.19 -3.46
C ASN A 70 2.02 -40.66 -2.12
N TRP A 71 1.59 -39.46 -1.70
CA TRP A 71 2.05 -38.82 -0.45
C TRP A 71 1.00 -38.82 0.66
N LEU A 72 -0.30 -38.78 0.34
CA LEU A 72 -1.37 -38.54 1.31
C LEU A 72 -2.19 -39.80 1.69
N ASN A 73 -1.79 -40.99 1.23
CA ASN A 73 -2.40 -42.23 1.71
C ASN A 73 -2.01 -42.51 3.18
N ALA A 74 -2.79 -43.36 3.86
CA ALA A 74 -2.64 -43.66 5.29
C ALA A 74 -1.21 -44.02 5.74
N ARG A 75 -0.43 -44.68 4.88
CA ARG A 75 0.95 -45.07 5.20
C ARG A 75 1.96 -43.97 4.87
N ALA A 76 1.81 -43.33 3.71
CA ALA A 76 2.78 -42.33 3.25
C ALA A 76 2.70 -41.04 4.06
N VAL A 77 1.51 -40.67 4.55
CA VAL A 77 1.29 -39.39 5.22
C VAL A 77 2.05 -39.26 6.55
N THR A 78 2.33 -40.36 7.24
CA THR A 78 3.00 -40.37 8.56
C THR A 78 4.44 -39.83 8.49
N GLN A 79 5.05 -39.80 7.30
CA GLN A 79 6.35 -39.14 7.10
C GLN A 79 6.31 -37.64 7.43
N PHE A 80 5.11 -37.04 7.48
CA PHE A 80 4.90 -35.62 7.76
C PHE A 80 4.48 -35.33 9.21
N ASP A 81 4.39 -36.35 10.07
CA ASP A 81 4.01 -36.21 11.48
C ASP A 81 4.93 -35.22 12.21
N ARG A 82 6.24 -35.32 11.95
CA ARG A 82 7.26 -34.41 12.49
C ARG A 82 7.01 -32.95 12.13
N ILE A 83 6.54 -32.65 10.91
CA ILE A 83 6.26 -31.25 10.50
C ILE A 83 5.14 -30.70 11.37
N GLN A 84 4.10 -31.49 11.63
CA GLN A 84 2.94 -31.08 12.42
C GLN A 84 3.32 -30.91 13.91
N GLU A 85 4.10 -31.83 14.47
CA GLU A 85 4.60 -31.74 15.85
C GLU A 85 5.50 -30.52 16.08
N GLN A 86 6.44 -30.25 15.16
CA GLN A 86 7.34 -29.07 15.25
C GLN A 86 6.58 -27.74 15.28
N ARG A 87 5.35 -27.72 14.77
CA ARG A 87 4.50 -26.51 14.70
C ARG A 87 3.72 -26.24 15.98
N ILE A 88 3.62 -27.21 16.89
CA ILE A 88 2.89 -27.06 18.15
C ILE A 88 3.49 -25.97 19.03
N GLN A 89 4.79 -25.98 19.31
CA GLN A 89 5.37 -24.98 20.21
C GLN A 89 5.23 -23.52 19.70
N PRO A 90 5.50 -23.20 18.42
CA PRO A 90 5.20 -21.87 17.89
C PRO A 90 3.71 -21.50 17.96
N LEU A 91 2.80 -22.45 17.72
CA LEU A 91 1.37 -22.23 17.84
C LEU A 91 0.98 -21.89 19.28
N LEU A 92 1.40 -22.70 20.26
CA LEU A 92 1.08 -22.47 21.68
C LEU A 92 1.62 -21.12 22.15
N ARG A 93 2.84 -20.72 21.74
CA ARG A 93 3.39 -19.38 22.04
C ARG A 93 2.51 -18.25 21.52
N ARG A 94 2.13 -18.31 20.24
CA ARG A 94 1.21 -17.33 19.65
C ARG A 94 -0.12 -17.29 20.41
N MET A 95 -0.66 -18.44 20.82
CA MET A 95 -1.90 -18.50 21.60
C MET A 95 -1.77 -17.85 23.00
N VAL A 96 -0.62 -17.99 23.67
CA VAL A 96 -0.35 -17.29 24.95
C VAL A 96 -0.36 -15.77 24.76
N GLU A 97 0.25 -15.27 23.68
CA GLU A 97 0.32 -13.84 23.36
C GLU A 97 -1.07 -13.21 23.10
N LEU A 98 -2.09 -14.01 22.82
CA LEU A 98 -3.47 -13.54 22.62
C LEU A 98 -4.25 -13.31 23.93
N GLN A 99 -3.70 -13.71 25.07
CA GLN A 99 -4.34 -13.49 26.37
C GLN A 99 -4.49 -11.98 26.64
N GLY A 100 -5.74 -11.51 26.82
CA GLY A 100 -6.04 -10.10 27.09
C GLY A 100 -6.13 -9.19 25.85
N HIS A 101 -6.03 -9.75 24.63
CA HIS A 101 -6.23 -8.97 23.40
C HIS A 101 -7.69 -8.51 23.26
N THR A 102 -7.93 -7.35 22.63
CA THR A 102 -9.27 -6.74 22.45
C THR A 102 -10.20 -7.61 21.58
N ASN A 103 -9.65 -8.16 20.49
CA ASN A 103 -10.33 -9.09 19.56
C ASN A 103 -9.68 -10.49 19.57
N PRO A 104 -9.86 -11.31 20.62
CA PRO A 104 -9.14 -12.58 20.74
C PRO A 104 -9.56 -13.60 19.66
N PHE A 105 -10.84 -13.61 19.25
CA PHE A 105 -11.36 -14.61 18.32
C PHE A 105 -10.79 -14.46 16.89
N GLU A 106 -10.75 -13.24 16.35
CA GLU A 106 -10.17 -12.97 15.02
C GLU A 106 -8.70 -13.37 14.97
N LYS A 107 -7.96 -13.05 16.03
CA LYS A 107 -6.54 -13.40 16.15
C LYS A 107 -6.33 -14.90 16.33
N VAL A 108 -7.23 -15.61 17.02
CA VAL A 108 -7.20 -17.08 17.10
C VAL A 108 -7.43 -17.70 15.72
N LYS A 109 -8.43 -17.22 14.95
CA LYS A 109 -8.66 -17.68 13.58
C LYS A 109 -7.42 -17.49 12.71
N LEU A 110 -6.83 -16.29 12.74
CA LEU A 110 -5.61 -15.99 11.98
C LEU A 110 -4.42 -16.85 12.43
N THR A 111 -4.29 -17.11 13.74
CA THR A 111 -3.23 -17.95 14.30
C THR A 111 -3.35 -19.40 13.84
N PHE A 112 -4.56 -19.96 13.82
CA PHE A 112 -4.79 -21.30 13.26
C PHE A 112 -4.57 -21.34 11.75
N PHE A 113 -5.01 -20.32 11.02
CA PHE A 113 -4.75 -20.20 9.59
C PHE A 113 -3.25 -20.13 9.30
N TYR A 114 -2.48 -19.31 10.02
CA TYR A 114 -1.02 -19.23 9.93
C TYR A 114 -0.35 -20.58 10.22
N ASN A 115 -0.79 -21.27 11.27
CA ASN A 115 -0.22 -22.56 11.63
C ASN A 115 -0.46 -23.62 10.55
N ALA A 116 -1.68 -23.69 10.02
CA ALA A 116 -2.04 -24.59 8.94
C ALA A 116 -1.26 -24.21 7.65
N ALA A 117 -1.22 -22.93 7.30
CA ALA A 117 -0.52 -22.43 6.12
C ALA A 117 0.97 -22.78 6.14
N ASN A 118 1.64 -22.55 7.28
CA ASN A 118 3.05 -22.89 7.44
C ASN A 118 3.28 -24.40 7.30
N SER A 119 2.46 -25.23 7.95
CA SER A 119 2.54 -26.69 7.85
C SER A 119 2.37 -27.16 6.40
N MET A 120 1.40 -26.59 5.70
CA MET A 120 1.08 -26.95 4.33
C MET A 120 2.12 -26.45 3.34
N LEU A 121 2.66 -25.24 3.50
CA LEU A 121 3.74 -24.71 2.65
C LEU A 121 5.03 -25.51 2.82
N ARG A 122 5.35 -25.97 4.03
CA ARG A 122 6.47 -26.90 4.25
C ARG A 122 6.22 -28.25 3.57
N LEU A 123 5.02 -28.80 3.70
CA LEU A 123 4.62 -30.04 3.03
C LEU A 123 4.71 -29.94 1.50
N GLY A 124 4.10 -28.90 0.93
CA GLY A 124 3.94 -28.71 -0.51
C GLY A 124 5.23 -28.26 -1.19
N TYR A 125 5.88 -27.24 -0.63
CA TYR A 125 7.00 -26.52 -1.25
C TYR A 125 8.32 -26.64 -0.49
N GLY A 126 8.29 -27.05 0.79
CA GLY A 126 9.46 -26.95 1.67
C GLY A 126 9.68 -25.51 2.14
N TYR A 127 8.64 -24.67 2.03
CA TYR A 127 8.69 -23.25 2.34
C TYR A 127 8.19 -22.98 3.76
N SER A 128 8.97 -22.24 4.55
CA SER A 128 8.59 -21.80 5.89
C SER A 128 8.21 -20.33 5.89
N LEU A 129 7.02 -19.99 6.41
CA LEU A 129 6.57 -18.60 6.53
C LEU A 129 7.50 -17.81 7.46
N GLN A 130 7.82 -16.58 7.07
CA GLN A 130 8.70 -15.69 7.84
C GLN A 130 7.96 -14.85 8.88
N GLY A 131 6.66 -14.64 8.71
CA GLY A 131 5.84 -13.81 9.60
C GLY A 131 4.48 -13.53 8.99
N ASP A 132 3.67 -12.71 9.65
CA ASP A 132 2.32 -12.39 9.20
C ASP A 132 2.32 -11.50 7.93
N ASP A 133 3.45 -10.84 7.67
CA ASP A 133 3.70 -10.01 6.47
C ASP A 133 4.29 -10.78 5.28
N ASP A 134 4.46 -12.10 5.40
CA ASP A 134 4.96 -12.94 4.31
C ASP A 134 4.02 -12.87 3.09
N LEU A 135 4.56 -12.53 1.91
CA LEU A 135 3.78 -12.36 0.68
C LEU A 135 2.97 -13.60 0.31
N VAL A 136 3.56 -14.79 0.46
CA VAL A 136 2.88 -16.06 0.13
C VAL A 136 1.69 -16.26 1.08
N PHE A 137 1.86 -15.90 2.35
CA PHE A 137 0.79 -15.97 3.35
C PHE A 137 -0.36 -15.01 3.05
N GLN A 138 -0.06 -13.77 2.68
CA GLN A 138 -1.08 -12.77 2.35
C GLN A 138 -1.85 -13.14 1.08
N ASP A 139 -1.14 -13.53 0.01
CA ASP A 139 -1.77 -13.94 -1.24
C ASP A 139 -2.69 -15.16 -1.03
N MET A 140 -2.28 -16.11 -0.19
CA MET A 140 -3.10 -17.28 0.16
C MET A 140 -4.44 -16.94 0.81
N GLN A 141 -4.48 -15.93 1.69
CA GLN A 141 -5.74 -15.51 2.32
C GLN A 141 -6.73 -15.00 1.27
N HIS A 142 -6.27 -14.11 0.38
CA HIS A 142 -7.14 -13.48 -0.61
C HIS A 142 -7.61 -14.43 -1.72
N ILE A 143 -6.76 -15.33 -2.20
CA ILE A 143 -7.13 -16.22 -3.31
C ILE A 143 -8.22 -17.20 -2.92
N ASN A 144 -8.15 -17.78 -1.73
CA ASN A 144 -9.16 -18.72 -1.27
C ASN A 144 -10.55 -18.07 -1.23
N GLU A 145 -10.62 -16.84 -0.72
CA GLU A 145 -11.86 -16.05 -0.69
C GLU A 145 -12.39 -15.77 -2.10
N HIS A 146 -11.54 -15.30 -3.01
CA HIS A 146 -11.94 -15.00 -4.39
C HIS A 146 -12.52 -16.21 -5.12
N VAL A 147 -12.02 -17.40 -4.84
CA VAL A 147 -12.37 -18.61 -5.58
C VAL A 147 -13.66 -19.20 -5.05
N VAL A 148 -13.82 -19.25 -3.74
CA VAL A 148 -15.11 -19.58 -3.13
C VAL A 148 -16.17 -18.62 -3.64
N PHE A 149 -15.86 -17.31 -3.70
CA PHE A 149 -16.76 -16.30 -4.21
C PHE A 149 -17.07 -16.46 -5.72
N ALA A 150 -16.07 -16.76 -6.55
CA ALA A 150 -16.23 -16.99 -8.00
C ALA A 150 -17.02 -18.25 -8.34
N GLY A 151 -16.90 -19.30 -7.53
CA GLY A 151 -17.54 -20.60 -7.75
C GLY A 151 -19.01 -20.64 -7.37
N MET A 152 -19.51 -19.65 -6.63
CA MET A 152 -20.93 -19.54 -6.31
C MET A 152 -21.72 -19.15 -7.56
N PHE A 153 -22.67 -20.02 -7.93
CA PHE A 153 -23.53 -19.81 -9.11
C PHE A 153 -24.28 -18.47 -9.08
N THR A 154 -24.61 -17.97 -7.89
CA THR A 154 -25.39 -16.74 -7.70
C THR A 154 -24.56 -15.46 -7.65
N ASN A 155 -23.24 -15.56 -7.47
CA ASN A 155 -22.41 -14.37 -7.29
C ASN A 155 -22.09 -13.68 -8.63
N PHE A 156 -22.09 -14.44 -9.74
CA PHE A 156 -21.86 -13.90 -11.08
C PHE A 156 -22.83 -14.49 -12.09
N PHE A 157 -23.57 -13.62 -12.79
CA PHE A 157 -24.50 -14.06 -13.83
C PHE A 157 -23.84 -14.87 -14.95
N VAL A 158 -22.54 -14.71 -15.21
CA VAL A 158 -21.81 -15.52 -16.19
C VAL A 158 -21.84 -17.02 -15.83
N ASN A 159 -21.96 -17.36 -14.54
CA ASN A 159 -22.10 -18.75 -14.10
C ASN A 159 -23.46 -19.36 -14.49
N ILE A 160 -24.48 -18.52 -14.63
CA ILE A 160 -25.83 -18.92 -15.04
C ILE A 160 -25.98 -18.81 -16.57
N PHE A 161 -25.45 -17.74 -17.15
CA PHE A 161 -25.51 -17.38 -18.57
C PHE A 161 -24.09 -17.28 -19.15
N PRO A 162 -23.47 -18.41 -19.58
CA PRO A 162 -22.11 -18.44 -20.09
C PRO A 162 -21.87 -17.52 -21.30
N SER A 163 -22.92 -17.20 -22.06
CA SER A 163 -22.84 -16.26 -23.19
C SER A 163 -22.37 -14.85 -22.79
N LEU A 164 -22.46 -14.48 -21.51
CA LEU A 164 -21.95 -13.21 -21.00
C LEU A 164 -20.42 -13.07 -21.11
N THR A 165 -19.68 -14.17 -21.26
CA THR A 165 -18.24 -14.12 -21.56
C THR A 165 -17.95 -13.38 -22.87
N TYR A 166 -18.85 -13.40 -23.86
CA TYR A 166 -18.63 -12.76 -25.17
C TYR A 166 -18.96 -11.26 -25.20
N VAL A 167 -19.54 -10.71 -24.13
CA VAL A 167 -19.88 -9.27 -24.06
C VAL A 167 -18.59 -8.43 -24.01
N PRO A 168 -18.37 -7.44 -24.88
CA PRO A 168 -17.14 -6.64 -24.88
C PRO A 168 -16.88 -5.89 -23.56
N ASP A 169 -15.62 -5.66 -23.23
CA ASP A 169 -15.17 -5.01 -21.97
C ASP A 169 -15.67 -3.57 -21.78
N TRP A 170 -15.99 -2.86 -22.86
CA TRP A 170 -16.52 -1.50 -22.79
C TRP A 170 -18.00 -1.45 -22.39
N PHE A 171 -18.70 -2.59 -22.42
CA PHE A 171 -20.14 -2.63 -22.17
C PHE A 171 -20.45 -2.41 -20.68
N PRO A 172 -21.35 -1.47 -20.32
CA PRO A 172 -21.72 -1.21 -18.93
C PRO A 172 -22.13 -2.47 -18.17
N GLY A 173 -21.62 -2.65 -16.95
CA GLY A 173 -21.90 -3.82 -16.12
C GLY A 173 -20.95 -5.01 -16.32
N THR A 174 -19.92 -4.90 -17.16
CA THR A 174 -18.88 -5.94 -17.34
C THR A 174 -17.65 -5.79 -16.42
N GLY A 175 -17.71 -4.91 -15.41
CA GLY A 175 -16.60 -4.68 -14.47
C GLY A 175 -16.08 -5.95 -13.77
N TRP A 176 -16.93 -6.96 -13.59
CA TRP A 176 -16.56 -8.28 -13.06
C TRP A 176 -15.50 -9.01 -13.90
N LYS A 177 -15.36 -8.70 -15.20
CA LYS A 177 -14.28 -9.26 -16.04
C LYS A 177 -12.91 -8.72 -15.67
N ARG A 178 -12.84 -7.43 -15.32
CA ARG A 178 -11.61 -6.82 -14.80
C ARG A 178 -11.23 -7.47 -13.47
N THR A 179 -12.19 -7.59 -12.55
CA THR A 179 -12.00 -8.29 -11.28
C THR A 179 -11.53 -9.74 -11.48
N ALA A 180 -12.11 -10.47 -12.43
CA ALA A 180 -11.67 -11.84 -12.75
C ALA A 180 -10.20 -11.91 -13.18
N ARG A 181 -9.73 -10.93 -13.99
CA ARG A 181 -8.33 -10.86 -14.43
C ARG A 181 -7.37 -10.43 -13.31
N GLU A 182 -7.80 -9.53 -12.44
CA GLU A 182 -7.03 -9.18 -11.23
C GLU A 182 -6.86 -10.40 -10.32
N TRP A 183 -7.93 -11.16 -10.12
CA TRP A 183 -7.89 -12.41 -9.36
C TRP A 183 -7.04 -13.48 -10.04
N ARG A 184 -7.06 -13.57 -11.37
CA ARG A 184 -6.16 -14.42 -12.14
C ARG A 184 -4.70 -14.05 -11.91
N ALA A 185 -4.35 -12.76 -12.01
CA ALA A 185 -2.98 -12.29 -11.79
C ALA A 185 -2.48 -12.61 -10.37
N LEU A 186 -3.34 -12.41 -9.37
CA LEU A 186 -3.07 -12.80 -7.99
C LEU A 186 -2.82 -14.32 -7.86
N LYS A 187 -3.70 -15.15 -8.44
CA LYS A 187 -3.56 -16.61 -8.48
C LYS A 187 -2.26 -17.04 -9.15
N GLU A 188 -1.91 -16.47 -10.30
CA GLU A 188 -0.66 -16.77 -11.01
C GLU A 188 0.57 -16.43 -10.17
N ARG A 189 0.56 -15.31 -9.45
CA ARG A 189 1.63 -14.93 -8.52
C ARG A 189 1.76 -15.91 -7.35
N ALA A 190 0.66 -16.22 -6.67
CA ALA A 190 0.69 -17.11 -5.50
C ALA A 190 1.09 -18.55 -5.83
N GLN A 191 0.82 -19.03 -7.06
CA GLN A 191 1.33 -20.31 -7.52
C GLN A 191 2.82 -20.23 -7.90
N SER A 192 3.23 -19.16 -8.58
CA SER A 192 4.57 -19.05 -9.17
C SER A 192 5.65 -18.74 -8.14
N VAL A 193 5.39 -17.87 -7.16
CA VAL A 193 6.38 -17.46 -6.15
C VAL A 193 6.93 -18.65 -5.34
N PRO A 194 6.11 -19.45 -4.63
CA PRO A 194 6.64 -20.59 -3.87
C PRO A 194 7.17 -21.71 -4.78
N TYR A 195 6.67 -21.83 -6.01
CA TYR A 195 7.17 -22.80 -6.99
C TYR A 195 8.60 -22.49 -7.45
N GLU A 196 8.84 -21.26 -7.90
CA GLU A 196 10.18 -20.83 -8.33
C GLU A 196 11.16 -20.78 -7.15
N TRP A 197 10.70 -20.39 -5.96
CA TRP A 197 11.51 -20.50 -4.74
C TRP A 197 11.97 -21.94 -4.51
N THR A 198 11.07 -22.91 -4.61
CA THR A 198 11.40 -24.34 -4.41
C THR A 198 12.42 -24.81 -5.44
N LYS A 199 12.25 -24.43 -6.72
CA LYS A 199 13.23 -24.74 -7.77
C LYS A 199 14.61 -24.16 -7.45
N ALA A 200 14.66 -22.92 -6.98
CA ALA A 200 15.91 -22.27 -6.59
C ALA A 200 16.60 -23.00 -5.42
N GLN A 201 15.85 -23.41 -4.39
CA GLN A 201 16.41 -24.18 -3.26
C GLN A 201 16.96 -25.55 -3.68
N ILE A 202 16.31 -26.22 -4.64
CA ILE A 202 16.81 -27.49 -5.18
C ILE A 202 18.10 -27.25 -5.95
N ALA A 203 18.14 -26.22 -6.80
CA ALA A 203 19.31 -25.87 -7.59
C ALA A 203 20.52 -25.51 -6.71
N SER A 204 20.30 -24.89 -5.55
CA SER A 204 21.34 -24.57 -4.57
C SER A 204 21.69 -25.71 -3.60
N GLY A 205 20.98 -26.84 -3.66
CA GLY A 205 21.25 -28.01 -2.81
C GLY A 205 20.84 -27.86 -1.33
N VAL A 206 20.02 -26.85 -0.99
CA VAL A 206 19.57 -26.58 0.39
C VAL A 206 18.06 -26.78 0.59
N ALA A 207 17.35 -27.34 -0.40
CA ALA A 207 15.91 -27.60 -0.32
C ALA A 207 15.53 -28.50 0.86
N GLU A 208 14.54 -28.06 1.65
CA GLU A 208 13.84 -28.94 2.59
C GLU A 208 13.05 -30.03 1.82
N PRO A 209 12.91 -31.24 2.38
CA PRO A 209 12.05 -32.28 1.80
C PRO A 209 10.60 -31.80 1.65
N SER A 210 10.07 -31.88 0.43
CA SER A 210 8.69 -31.49 0.11
C SER A 210 8.13 -32.30 -1.06
N ILE A 211 6.80 -32.29 -1.22
CA ILE A 211 6.13 -32.98 -2.32
C ILE A 211 6.61 -32.41 -3.67
N LEU A 212 6.63 -31.08 -3.82
CA LEU A 212 7.12 -30.44 -5.04
C LEU A 212 8.61 -30.72 -5.26
N GLY A 213 9.42 -30.66 -4.20
CA GLY A 213 10.85 -30.96 -4.27
C GLY A 213 11.13 -32.36 -4.82
N ALA A 214 10.43 -33.37 -4.29
CA ALA A 214 10.52 -34.74 -4.77
C ALA A 214 10.04 -34.89 -6.23
N LEU A 215 8.95 -34.19 -6.60
CA LEU A 215 8.38 -34.23 -7.95
C LEU A 215 9.28 -33.60 -9.01
N LEU A 216 10.00 -32.54 -8.67
CA LEU A 216 10.95 -31.86 -9.56
C LEU A 216 12.20 -32.71 -9.84
N GLN A 217 12.59 -33.61 -8.93
CA GLN A 217 13.76 -34.47 -9.04
C GLN A 217 13.49 -35.80 -9.77
N ASN A 218 13.07 -35.73 -11.05
CA ASN A 218 12.89 -36.89 -11.95
C ASN A 218 11.92 -37.98 -11.45
N HIS A 219 10.84 -37.57 -10.78
CA HIS A 219 9.85 -38.51 -10.26
C HIS A 219 9.09 -39.25 -11.36
N LYS A 220 8.92 -40.58 -11.22
CA LYS A 220 8.27 -41.46 -12.22
C LYS A 220 6.85 -41.01 -12.62
N LEU A 221 6.13 -40.34 -11.72
CA LEU A 221 4.76 -39.86 -11.97
C LEU A 221 4.68 -38.69 -12.97
N VAL A 222 5.79 -38.01 -13.24
CA VAL A 222 5.87 -36.88 -14.17
C VAL A 222 6.93 -37.06 -15.26
N ALA A 223 7.62 -38.20 -15.27
CA ALA A 223 8.73 -38.48 -16.19
C ALA A 223 8.31 -38.52 -17.68
N ASN A 224 7.06 -38.86 -17.97
CA ASN A 224 6.55 -39.00 -19.34
C ASN A 224 5.85 -37.72 -19.87
N LEU A 225 5.95 -36.60 -19.16
CA LEU A 225 5.29 -35.35 -19.53
C LEU A 225 6.25 -34.41 -20.26
N GLY A 226 5.73 -33.64 -21.22
CA GLY A 226 6.47 -32.52 -21.79
C GLY A 226 6.71 -31.43 -20.74
N GLU A 227 7.76 -30.62 -20.91
CA GLU A 227 8.20 -29.69 -19.86
C GLU A 227 7.12 -28.67 -19.46
N ALA A 228 6.43 -28.05 -20.43
CA ALA A 228 5.35 -27.09 -20.14
C ALA A 228 4.17 -27.74 -19.41
N GLU A 229 3.83 -28.97 -19.77
CA GLU A 229 2.76 -29.73 -19.12
C GLU A 229 3.16 -30.16 -17.71
N LYS A 230 4.41 -30.59 -17.53
CA LYS A 230 4.98 -30.90 -16.23
C LYS A 230 4.93 -29.68 -15.32
N GLU A 231 5.41 -28.53 -15.78
CA GLU A 231 5.39 -27.29 -14.99
C GLU A 231 3.97 -26.90 -14.56
N SER A 232 3.02 -26.88 -15.50
CA SER A 232 1.62 -26.56 -15.21
C SER A 232 1.02 -27.52 -14.17
N ARG A 233 1.24 -28.84 -14.32
CA ARG A 233 0.71 -29.85 -13.40
C ARG A 233 1.34 -29.75 -12.01
N LEU A 234 2.63 -29.42 -11.92
CA LEU A 234 3.34 -29.31 -10.65
C LEU A 234 2.94 -28.04 -9.87
N LYS A 235 2.81 -26.90 -10.56
CA LYS A 235 2.27 -25.66 -9.97
C LYS A 235 0.89 -25.90 -9.37
N GLU A 236 0.03 -26.59 -10.11
CA GLU A 236 -1.34 -26.86 -9.67
C GLU A 236 -1.41 -27.87 -8.50
N VAL A 237 -0.68 -28.98 -8.56
CA VAL A 237 -0.66 -29.98 -7.46
C VAL A 237 -0.15 -29.40 -6.16
N ALA A 238 0.96 -28.66 -6.20
CA ALA A 238 1.56 -28.10 -4.99
C ALA A 238 0.59 -27.10 -4.36
N TRP A 239 -0.01 -26.24 -5.21
CA TRP A 239 -0.94 -25.22 -4.75
C TRP A 239 -2.24 -25.82 -4.19
N VAL A 240 -2.89 -26.75 -4.89
CA VAL A 240 -4.18 -27.31 -4.44
C VAL A 240 -4.05 -28.04 -3.11
N ILE A 241 -2.90 -28.71 -2.88
CA ILE A 241 -2.59 -29.32 -1.58
C ILE A 241 -2.55 -28.22 -0.52
N VAL A 242 -1.78 -27.16 -0.76
CA VAL A 242 -1.60 -26.07 0.22
C VAL A 242 -2.88 -25.32 0.51
N ALA A 243 -3.59 -24.86 -0.52
CA ALA A 243 -4.83 -24.12 -0.39
C ALA A 243 -5.90 -24.92 0.37
N ALA A 244 -6.15 -26.17 -0.06
CA ALA A 244 -7.20 -27.00 0.53
C ALA A 244 -6.89 -27.44 1.97
N GLY A 245 -5.62 -27.71 2.30
CA GLY A 245 -5.22 -28.14 3.64
C GLY A 245 -5.12 -27.01 4.67
N THR A 246 -5.05 -25.75 4.22
CA THR A 246 -4.89 -24.59 5.10
C THR A 246 -6.23 -24.15 5.72
N ASP A 247 -7.15 -23.66 4.89
CA ASP A 247 -8.37 -22.99 5.35
C ASP A 247 -9.38 -23.97 6.00
N THR A 248 -9.42 -25.20 5.51
CA THR A 248 -10.34 -26.22 6.05
C THR A 248 -9.93 -26.67 7.46
N THR A 249 -8.63 -26.88 7.67
CA THR A 249 -8.09 -27.29 8.97
C THR A 249 -8.23 -26.16 10.00
N SER A 250 -7.92 -24.91 9.62
CA SER A 250 -8.10 -23.76 10.52
C SER A 250 -9.57 -23.57 10.91
N THR A 251 -10.50 -23.74 9.97
CA THR A 251 -11.94 -23.64 10.23
C THR A 251 -12.42 -24.72 11.21
N ALA A 252 -11.97 -25.96 11.07
CA ALA A 252 -12.28 -27.02 12.04
C ALA A 252 -11.71 -26.72 13.44
N LEU A 253 -10.52 -26.11 13.53
CA LEU A 253 -9.94 -25.68 14.82
C LEU A 253 -10.71 -24.52 15.47
N VAL A 254 -11.25 -23.59 14.68
CA VAL A 254 -12.15 -22.56 15.19
C VAL A 254 -13.44 -23.18 15.73
N ALA A 255 -14.04 -24.14 15.01
CA ALA A 255 -15.21 -24.87 15.49
C ALA A 255 -14.92 -25.66 16.78
N PHE A 256 -13.73 -26.24 16.90
CA PHE A 256 -13.27 -26.86 18.15
C PHE A 256 -13.23 -25.86 19.31
N VAL A 257 -12.63 -24.67 19.13
CA VAL A 257 -12.60 -23.64 20.18
C VAL A 257 -14.01 -23.23 20.60
N ALA A 258 -14.91 -23.03 19.63
CA ALA A 258 -16.31 -22.72 19.91
C ALA A 258 -17.00 -23.84 20.72
N ALA A 259 -16.75 -25.11 20.37
CA ALA A 259 -17.29 -26.26 21.10
C ALA A 259 -16.77 -26.31 22.55
N MET A 260 -15.48 -26.04 22.78
CA MET A 260 -14.88 -26.06 24.11
C MET A 260 -15.40 -24.93 25.01
N VAL A 261 -15.62 -23.73 24.44
CA VAL A 261 -16.21 -22.60 25.16
C VAL A 261 -17.66 -22.89 25.59
N LEU A 262 -18.43 -23.56 24.74
CA LEU A 262 -19.84 -23.87 25.00
C LEU A 262 -20.05 -25.11 25.89
N ASN A 263 -19.09 -26.03 25.91
CA ASN A 263 -19.22 -27.33 26.59
C ASN A 263 -18.05 -27.58 27.56
N PRO A 264 -17.96 -26.82 28.66
CA PRO A 264 -16.83 -26.92 29.60
C PRO A 264 -16.68 -28.31 30.22
N ASP A 265 -17.78 -29.05 30.45
CA ASP A 265 -17.72 -30.40 31.00
C ASP A 265 -17.06 -31.41 30.03
N VAL A 266 -17.32 -31.25 28.73
CA VAL A 266 -16.70 -32.06 27.67
C VAL A 266 -15.21 -31.75 27.56
N GLN A 267 -14.85 -30.46 27.65
CA GLN A 267 -13.45 -30.02 27.69
C GLN A 267 -12.72 -30.61 28.90
N ALA A 268 -13.30 -30.52 30.10
CA ALA A 268 -12.70 -31.05 31.33
C ALA A 268 -12.51 -32.58 31.27
N LYS A 269 -13.44 -33.31 30.64
CA LYS A 269 -13.32 -34.76 30.45
C LYS A 269 -12.18 -35.12 29.49
N ALA A 270 -11.96 -34.36 28.42
CA ALA A 270 -10.84 -34.57 27.50
C ALA A 270 -9.48 -34.20 28.14
N GLN A 271 -9.43 -33.11 28.90
CA GLN A 271 -8.26 -32.73 29.69
C GLN A 271 -7.90 -33.81 30.71
N LYS A 272 -8.91 -34.38 31.39
CA LYS A 272 -8.71 -35.50 32.31
C LYS A 272 -8.13 -36.74 31.63
N GLU A 273 -8.60 -37.09 30.42
CA GLU A 273 -7.99 -38.20 29.65
C GLU A 273 -6.51 -37.93 29.37
N LEU A 274 -6.17 -36.71 28.94
CA LEU A 274 -4.79 -36.32 28.67
C LEU A 274 -3.92 -36.42 29.94
N ASP A 275 -4.40 -35.89 31.06
CA ASP A 275 -3.70 -35.94 32.35
C ASP A 275 -3.51 -37.38 32.85
N ASP A 276 -4.54 -38.22 32.74
CA ASP A 276 -4.50 -39.62 33.20
C ASP A 276 -3.55 -40.49 32.34
N VAL A 277 -3.43 -40.20 31.03
CA VAL A 277 -2.64 -41.01 30.08
C VAL A 277 -1.20 -40.52 29.91
N LEU A 278 -0.98 -39.20 29.87
CA LEU A 278 0.32 -38.58 29.60
C LEU A 278 1.01 -38.05 30.87
N GLY A 279 0.23 -37.78 31.92
CA GLY A 279 0.69 -37.06 33.10
C GLY A 279 0.65 -35.53 32.90
N PRO A 280 0.68 -34.78 34.02
CA PRO A 280 0.55 -33.32 33.98
C PRO A 280 1.75 -32.69 33.25
N ILE A 281 1.51 -31.59 32.53
CA ILE A 281 2.55 -30.75 31.87
C ILE A 281 3.25 -31.47 30.69
N THR A 282 2.74 -32.61 30.23
CA THR A 282 3.31 -33.33 29.07
C THR A 282 2.54 -33.00 27.80
N LEU A 283 3.24 -32.47 26.79
CA LEU A 283 2.64 -32.25 25.46
C LEU A 283 2.47 -33.58 24.71
N PRO A 284 1.34 -33.80 24.03
CA PRO A 284 1.11 -35.00 23.24
C PRO A 284 1.99 -35.03 21.98
N THR A 285 2.21 -36.23 21.50
CA THR A 285 2.88 -36.58 20.24
C THR A 285 1.93 -37.40 19.37
N MET A 286 2.24 -37.58 18.09
CA MET A 286 1.42 -38.42 17.19
C MET A 286 1.34 -39.88 17.66
N ALA A 287 2.35 -40.37 18.39
CA ALA A 287 2.35 -41.71 18.98
C ALA A 287 1.28 -41.92 20.06
N ASP A 288 0.70 -40.83 20.58
CA ASP A 288 -0.29 -40.88 21.65
C ASP A 288 -1.72 -41.06 21.14
N ARG A 289 -1.92 -40.93 19.82
CA ARG A 289 -3.25 -40.92 19.18
C ARG A 289 -4.11 -42.13 19.53
N GLU A 290 -3.53 -43.34 19.56
CA GLU A 290 -4.27 -44.57 19.88
C GLU A 290 -4.62 -44.69 21.36
N ARG A 291 -3.93 -43.94 22.24
CA ARG A 291 -4.12 -43.96 23.69
C ARG A 291 -5.12 -42.92 24.19
N LEU A 292 -5.62 -42.06 23.31
CA LEU A 292 -6.53 -40.94 23.62
C LEU A 292 -7.87 -41.05 22.85
N PRO A 293 -8.64 -42.14 23.06
CA PRO A 293 -9.86 -42.41 22.30
C PRO A 293 -10.98 -41.37 22.51
N TYR A 294 -11.10 -40.77 23.70
CA TYR A 294 -12.10 -39.73 23.95
C TYR A 294 -11.75 -38.45 23.20
N THR A 295 -10.48 -38.03 23.21
CA THR A 295 -9.99 -36.89 22.43
C THR A 295 -10.21 -37.13 20.93
N TYR A 296 -10.00 -38.35 20.43
CA TYR A 296 -10.31 -38.71 19.04
C TYR A 296 -11.82 -38.58 18.75
N ASN A 297 -12.69 -39.11 19.63
CA ASN A 297 -14.14 -38.99 19.49
C ASN A 297 -14.62 -37.53 19.57
N LEU A 298 -13.96 -36.68 20.36
CA LEU A 298 -14.23 -35.24 20.43
C LEU A 298 -13.98 -34.57 19.08
N ILE A 299 -12.86 -34.91 18.41
CA ILE A 299 -12.56 -34.39 17.07
C ILE A 299 -13.62 -34.84 16.05
N GLN A 300 -14.07 -36.09 16.13
CA GLN A 300 -15.14 -36.59 15.27
C GLN A 300 -16.47 -35.86 15.54
N GLU A 301 -16.74 -35.49 16.80
CA GLU A 301 -17.91 -34.69 17.15
C GLU A 301 -17.81 -33.25 16.64
N VAL A 302 -16.61 -32.63 16.64
CA VAL A 302 -16.37 -31.32 15.99
C VAL A 302 -16.72 -31.38 14.50
N LEU A 303 -16.22 -32.40 13.80
CA LEU A 303 -16.45 -32.59 12.36
C LEU A 303 -17.91 -32.93 12.02
N ARG A 304 -18.66 -33.52 12.95
CA ARG A 304 -20.11 -33.77 12.82
C ARG A 304 -20.93 -32.51 13.11
N TRP A 305 -20.69 -31.87 14.25
CA TRP A 305 -21.51 -30.77 14.77
C TRP A 305 -21.44 -29.53 13.87
N GLN A 306 -20.22 -29.15 13.46
CA GLN A 306 -19.95 -28.04 12.55
C GLN A 306 -19.05 -28.52 11.39
N PRO A 307 -19.63 -29.19 10.38
CA PRO A 307 -18.88 -29.66 9.23
C PRO A 307 -18.33 -28.49 8.43
N VAL A 308 -17.02 -28.49 8.17
CA VAL A 308 -16.33 -27.42 7.41
C VAL A 308 -16.98 -27.17 6.03
N ASN A 309 -17.45 -28.22 5.37
CA ASN A 309 -18.17 -28.16 4.09
C ASN A 309 -19.57 -28.76 4.25
N PRO A 310 -20.58 -27.98 4.71
CA PRO A 310 -21.90 -28.51 5.06
C PRO A 310 -22.67 -29.12 3.89
N THR A 311 -22.34 -28.71 2.65
CA THR A 311 -22.93 -29.22 1.41
C THR A 311 -21.97 -30.11 0.61
N GLY A 312 -20.80 -30.41 1.18
CA GLY A 312 -19.69 -31.01 0.44
C GLY A 312 -19.26 -30.13 -0.75
N ILE A 313 -18.48 -30.72 -1.67
CA ILE A 313 -18.21 -30.08 -2.96
C ILE A 313 -19.14 -30.71 -3.99
N ALA A 314 -19.89 -29.88 -4.73
CA ALA A 314 -20.88 -30.32 -5.70
C ALA A 314 -20.33 -31.32 -6.73
N HIS A 315 -21.08 -32.39 -6.98
CA HIS A 315 -20.82 -33.39 -8.00
C HIS A 315 -21.68 -33.11 -9.23
N ALA A 316 -21.39 -33.78 -10.34
CA ALA A 316 -22.25 -33.79 -11.52
C ALA A 316 -22.43 -35.21 -12.07
N CYS A 317 -23.60 -35.46 -12.64
CA CYS A 317 -23.95 -36.71 -13.28
C CYS A 317 -23.33 -36.77 -14.69
N TRP A 318 -22.44 -37.72 -14.95
CA TRP A 318 -21.73 -37.82 -16.24
C TRP A 318 -22.56 -38.46 -17.36
N LYS A 319 -23.54 -39.29 -17.01
CA LYS A 319 -24.45 -39.98 -17.93
C LYS A 319 -25.81 -40.17 -17.28
N ASP A 320 -26.87 -40.24 -18.07
CA ASP A 320 -28.22 -40.54 -17.56
C ASP A 320 -28.21 -41.82 -16.70
N ASP A 321 -28.95 -41.78 -15.59
CA ASP A 321 -29.11 -42.90 -14.66
C ASP A 321 -30.54 -42.90 -14.11
N ASN A 322 -30.98 -44.06 -13.62
CA ASN A 322 -32.22 -44.21 -12.86
C ASN A 322 -31.89 -44.69 -11.45
N TYR A 323 -32.40 -44.00 -10.44
CA TYR A 323 -32.19 -44.33 -9.04
C TYR A 323 -33.52 -44.37 -8.31
N GLU A 324 -33.90 -45.54 -7.80
CA GLU A 324 -35.18 -45.76 -7.09
C GLU A 324 -36.41 -45.27 -7.87
N GLY A 325 -36.40 -45.40 -9.20
CA GLY A 325 -37.49 -44.96 -10.08
C GLY A 325 -37.42 -43.49 -10.50
N TYR A 326 -36.44 -42.72 -10.01
CA TYR A 326 -36.21 -41.33 -10.41
C TYR A 326 -35.16 -41.25 -11.53
N ASP A 327 -35.50 -40.55 -12.61
CA ASP A 327 -34.58 -40.28 -13.71
C ASP A 327 -33.64 -39.11 -13.37
N ILE A 328 -32.34 -39.37 -13.42
CA ILE A 328 -31.29 -38.39 -13.16
C ILE A 328 -30.51 -38.19 -14.46
N LYS A 329 -30.69 -37.02 -15.07
CA LYS A 329 -30.08 -36.71 -16.38
C LYS A 329 -28.60 -36.39 -16.25
N LYS A 330 -27.85 -36.61 -17.33
CA LYS A 330 -26.50 -36.10 -17.49
C LYS A 330 -26.49 -34.59 -17.28
N GLY A 331 -25.49 -34.11 -16.55
CA GLY A 331 -25.33 -32.70 -16.20
C GLY A 331 -26.07 -32.28 -14.94
N THR A 332 -26.94 -33.12 -14.35
CA THR A 332 -27.56 -32.82 -13.05
C THR A 332 -26.48 -32.63 -11.98
N VAL A 333 -26.53 -31.48 -11.29
CA VAL A 333 -25.65 -31.14 -10.18
C VAL A 333 -26.11 -31.88 -8.93
N VAL A 334 -25.23 -32.66 -8.31
CA VAL A 334 -25.56 -33.50 -7.16
C VAL A 334 -24.86 -32.97 -5.91
N ILE A 335 -25.63 -32.64 -4.88
CA ILE A 335 -25.15 -32.07 -3.62
C ILE A 335 -25.32 -33.10 -2.51
N GLY A 336 -24.21 -33.49 -1.87
CA GLY A 336 -24.23 -34.31 -0.66
C GLY A 336 -24.45 -33.43 0.56
N ASN A 337 -25.69 -33.36 1.08
CA ASN A 337 -26.04 -32.48 2.18
C ASN A 337 -25.53 -33.05 3.52
N LEU A 338 -24.26 -32.81 3.80
CA LEU A 338 -23.58 -33.26 5.02
C LEU A 338 -24.20 -32.65 6.27
N TRP A 339 -24.70 -31.41 6.20
CA TRP A 339 -25.41 -30.76 7.31
C TRP A 339 -26.63 -31.55 7.74
N ALA A 340 -27.50 -31.93 6.80
CA ALA A 340 -28.66 -32.76 7.09
C ALA A 340 -28.26 -34.16 7.57
N ILE A 341 -27.27 -34.78 6.92
CA ILE A 341 -26.80 -36.12 7.27
C ILE A 341 -26.21 -36.17 8.69
N SER A 342 -25.44 -35.15 9.09
CA SER A 342 -24.82 -35.05 10.41
C SER A 342 -25.82 -34.76 11.55
N ARG A 343 -27.07 -34.43 11.19
CA ARG A 343 -28.19 -34.11 12.09
C ARG A 343 -29.37 -35.07 11.98
N ASP A 344 -29.18 -36.18 11.29
CA ASP A 344 -30.22 -37.21 11.20
C ASP A 344 -30.42 -37.85 12.58
N GLU A 345 -31.53 -37.53 13.25
CA GLU A 345 -31.89 -38.04 14.58
C GLU A 345 -32.00 -39.58 14.62
N SER A 346 -32.21 -40.23 13.48
CA SER A 346 -32.22 -41.70 13.40
C SER A 346 -30.82 -42.32 13.53
N VAL A 347 -29.77 -41.51 13.32
CA VAL A 347 -28.36 -41.91 13.41
C VAL A 347 -27.70 -41.30 14.64
N TYR A 348 -27.90 -40.01 14.88
CA TYR A 348 -27.32 -39.26 15.98
C TYR A 348 -28.40 -38.77 16.93
N LYS A 349 -28.53 -39.42 18.09
CA LYS A 349 -29.47 -38.98 19.13
C LYS A 349 -29.13 -37.57 19.63
N ASP A 350 -30.11 -36.68 19.73
CA ASP A 350 -29.95 -35.29 20.17
C ASP A 350 -28.81 -34.57 19.39
N PRO A 351 -28.92 -34.43 18.06
CA PRO A 351 -27.80 -34.07 17.18
C PRO A 351 -27.30 -32.64 17.37
N GLU A 352 -28.09 -31.75 17.96
CA GLU A 352 -27.66 -30.38 18.27
C GLU A 352 -26.80 -30.30 19.54
N ILE A 353 -26.87 -31.33 20.40
CA ILE A 353 -26.00 -31.42 21.59
C ILE A 353 -24.62 -31.92 21.15
N PHE A 354 -23.60 -31.14 21.50
CA PHE A 354 -22.20 -31.53 21.30
C PHE A 354 -21.84 -32.61 22.34
N ASN A 355 -21.82 -33.88 21.90
CA ASN A 355 -21.62 -35.02 22.78
C ASN A 355 -20.67 -36.06 22.17
N PRO A 356 -19.36 -36.02 22.51
CA PRO A 356 -18.40 -37.02 22.04
C PRO A 356 -18.67 -38.45 22.52
N ASP A 357 -19.39 -38.64 23.64
CA ASP A 357 -19.67 -39.99 24.18
C ASP A 357 -20.56 -40.82 23.27
N ARG A 358 -21.27 -40.19 22.32
CA ARG A 358 -22.08 -40.92 21.32
C ARG A 358 -21.26 -41.92 20.51
N PHE A 359 -19.97 -41.67 20.33
CA PHE A 359 -19.07 -42.54 19.58
C PHE A 359 -18.42 -43.65 20.44
N GLN A 360 -18.79 -43.77 21.71
CA GLN A 360 -18.47 -44.95 22.51
C GLN A 360 -19.27 -46.17 22.06
N ASP A 361 -20.48 -45.97 21.51
CA ASP A 361 -21.21 -47.05 20.82
C ASP A 361 -20.62 -47.22 19.42
N PRO A 362 -19.95 -48.35 19.12
CA PRO A 362 -19.36 -48.60 17.80
C PRO A 362 -20.38 -48.69 16.67
N LYS A 363 -21.68 -48.74 16.98
CA LYS A 363 -22.76 -48.70 15.99
C LYS A 363 -23.04 -47.29 15.47
N VAL A 364 -22.63 -46.23 16.18
CA VAL A 364 -22.79 -44.85 15.75
C VAL A 364 -21.66 -44.52 14.76
N PRO A 365 -21.95 -44.34 13.47
CA PRO A 365 -20.91 -44.06 12.48
C PRO A 365 -20.40 -42.62 12.62
N TYR A 366 -19.15 -42.38 12.25
CA TYR A 366 -18.66 -41.02 12.07
C TYR A 366 -19.31 -40.35 10.85
N ALA A 367 -19.49 -39.03 10.94
CA ALA A 367 -20.00 -38.26 9.81
C ALA A 367 -19.03 -38.37 8.61
N PRO A 368 -19.54 -38.42 7.36
CA PRO A 368 -18.71 -38.46 6.17
C PRO A 368 -18.10 -37.08 5.86
N ALA A 369 -17.41 -36.47 6.82
CA ALA A 369 -16.86 -35.11 6.78
C ALA A 369 -15.87 -34.90 5.62
N PHE A 370 -15.24 -35.98 5.16
CA PHE A 370 -14.28 -35.98 4.06
C PHE A 370 -14.89 -36.39 2.70
N GLY A 371 -16.21 -36.53 2.60
CA GLY A 371 -16.93 -36.87 1.38
C GLY A 371 -16.86 -38.36 0.99
N TRP A 372 -17.22 -38.66 -0.26
CA TRP A 372 -17.55 -40.02 -0.73
C TRP A 372 -16.77 -40.46 -1.98
N GLY A 373 -16.59 -41.78 -2.11
CA GLY A 373 -16.13 -42.44 -3.34
C GLY A 373 -14.83 -41.91 -3.93
N ARG A 374 -14.77 -41.88 -5.27
CA ARG A 374 -13.58 -41.44 -6.02
C ARG A 374 -13.16 -40.00 -5.72
N ARG A 375 -14.10 -39.14 -5.30
CA ARG A 375 -13.85 -37.72 -4.97
C ARG A 375 -13.64 -37.47 -3.46
N LYS A 376 -13.56 -38.51 -2.63
CA LYS A 376 -13.24 -38.41 -1.19
C LYS A 376 -11.95 -37.60 -0.98
N CYS A 377 -11.89 -36.77 0.06
CA CYS A 377 -10.74 -35.89 0.33
C CYS A 377 -9.41 -36.68 0.34
N PRO A 378 -8.41 -36.28 -0.47
CA PRO A 378 -7.10 -36.93 -0.48
C PRO A 378 -6.32 -36.67 0.81
N GLY A 379 -6.52 -35.51 1.44
CA GLY A 379 -5.79 -35.09 2.64
C GLY A 379 -6.44 -35.54 3.96
N SER A 380 -7.42 -36.44 3.94
CA SER A 380 -8.17 -36.85 5.14
C SER A 380 -7.27 -37.32 6.28
N TYR A 381 -6.31 -38.21 6.01
CA TYR A 381 -5.39 -38.70 7.03
C TYR A 381 -4.45 -37.61 7.57
N PHE A 382 -4.00 -36.67 6.71
CA PHE A 382 -3.17 -35.54 7.15
C PHE A 382 -3.97 -34.60 8.05
N ALA A 383 -5.19 -34.25 7.63
CA ALA A 383 -6.08 -33.36 8.38
C ALA A 383 -6.45 -33.97 9.74
N GLU A 384 -6.77 -35.27 9.80
CA GLU A 384 -7.05 -35.94 11.08
C GLU A 384 -5.84 -35.94 12.02
N ALA A 385 -4.63 -36.18 11.50
CA ALA A 385 -3.40 -36.07 12.28
C ALA A 385 -3.20 -34.64 12.80
N SER A 386 -3.41 -33.63 11.94
CA SER A 386 -3.25 -32.21 12.28
C SER A 386 -4.24 -31.77 13.35
N LEU A 387 -5.51 -32.16 13.19
CA LEU A 387 -6.53 -31.90 14.20
C LEU A 387 -6.19 -32.59 15.51
N PHE A 388 -5.78 -33.85 15.48
CA PHE A 388 -5.39 -34.58 16.68
C PHE A 388 -4.27 -33.87 17.46
N ILE A 389 -3.12 -33.64 16.82
CA ILE A 389 -1.96 -33.09 17.53
C ILE A 389 -2.21 -31.67 18.03
N VAL A 390 -2.93 -30.85 17.26
CA VAL A 390 -3.26 -29.48 17.66
C VAL A 390 -4.30 -29.48 18.78
N VAL A 391 -5.41 -30.20 18.65
CA VAL A 391 -6.48 -30.26 19.66
C VAL A 391 -5.95 -30.80 20.98
N ALA A 392 -5.22 -31.93 20.95
CA ALA A 392 -4.66 -32.53 22.16
C ALA A 392 -3.66 -31.57 22.84
N SER A 393 -2.81 -30.87 22.07
CA SER A 393 -1.85 -29.91 22.62
C SER A 393 -2.53 -28.66 23.21
N LEU A 394 -3.59 -28.17 22.57
CA LEU A 394 -4.37 -27.05 23.08
C LEU A 394 -5.08 -27.43 24.37
N LEU A 395 -5.72 -28.60 24.45
CA LEU A 395 -6.37 -29.10 25.65
C LEU A 395 -5.38 -29.32 26.81
N ALA A 396 -4.19 -29.83 26.51
CA ALA A 396 -3.13 -30.02 27.51
C ALA A 396 -2.55 -28.71 28.07
N THR A 397 -2.76 -27.57 27.37
CA THR A 397 -2.11 -26.29 27.71
C THR A 397 -3.09 -25.20 28.14
N PHE A 398 -4.30 -25.20 27.60
CA PHE A 398 -5.26 -24.10 27.75
C PHE A 398 -6.62 -24.59 28.23
N THR A 399 -7.31 -23.71 28.94
CA THR A 399 -8.75 -23.81 29.19
C THR A 399 -9.44 -22.70 28.41
N PHE A 400 -10.36 -23.06 27.52
CA PHE A 400 -11.20 -22.14 26.76
C PHE A 400 -12.47 -21.83 27.56
N SER A 401 -12.70 -20.56 27.86
CA SER A 401 -13.85 -20.09 28.64
C SER A 401 -14.59 -18.97 27.92
N LYS A 402 -15.85 -18.74 28.30
CA LYS A 402 -16.63 -17.60 27.82
C LYS A 402 -15.96 -16.28 28.20
N LYS A 403 -16.05 -15.28 27.32
CA LYS A 403 -15.62 -13.92 27.63
C LYS A 403 -16.49 -13.36 28.75
N ARG A 404 -15.90 -12.61 29.67
CA ARG A 404 -16.64 -11.88 30.71
C ARG A 404 -16.75 -10.40 30.34
N ASP A 405 -17.89 -9.80 30.61
CA ASP A 405 -18.08 -8.36 30.45
C ASP A 405 -17.42 -7.57 31.59
N ALA A 406 -17.55 -6.24 31.55
CA ALA A 406 -16.98 -5.36 32.59
C ALA A 406 -17.57 -5.60 34.00
N SER A 407 -18.72 -6.26 34.10
CA SER A 407 -19.36 -6.65 35.37
C SER A 407 -18.93 -8.04 35.86
N GLY A 408 -18.12 -8.76 35.07
CA GLY A 408 -17.69 -10.13 35.35
C GLY A 408 -18.69 -11.21 34.91
N GLN A 409 -19.79 -10.83 34.25
CA GLN A 409 -20.80 -11.76 33.74
C GLN A 409 -20.34 -12.41 32.44
N GLU A 410 -20.60 -13.70 32.28
CA GLU A 410 -20.25 -14.43 31.07
C GLU A 410 -21.12 -14.00 29.88
N ILE A 411 -20.48 -13.79 28.75
CA ILE A 411 -21.10 -13.47 27.47
C ILE A 411 -21.30 -14.79 26.71
N GLU A 412 -22.55 -15.11 26.39
CA GLU A 412 -22.86 -16.27 25.56
C GLU A 412 -22.42 -16.02 24.11
N PRO A 413 -21.49 -16.81 23.56
CA PRO A 413 -21.06 -16.64 22.18
C PRO A 413 -22.17 -17.08 21.22
N GLN A 414 -22.47 -16.24 20.23
CA GLN A 414 -23.36 -16.61 19.13
C GLN A 414 -22.56 -17.32 18.04
N ILE A 415 -23.05 -18.49 17.60
CA ILE A 415 -22.48 -19.20 16.46
C ILE A 415 -23.34 -18.89 15.24
N GLU A 416 -22.82 -18.01 14.40
CA GLU A 416 -23.43 -17.67 13.12
C GLU A 416 -22.65 -18.35 12.01
N GLY A 417 -23.35 -19.15 11.20
CA GLY A 417 -22.76 -19.69 9.99
C GLY A 417 -22.84 -18.66 8.85
N VAL A 418 -21.85 -18.68 7.96
CA VAL A 418 -21.86 -17.83 6.77
C VAL A 418 -22.96 -18.30 5.84
N SER A 419 -23.96 -17.45 5.61
CA SER A 419 -25.07 -17.75 4.70
C SER A 419 -24.63 -17.61 3.24
N ASN A 420 -25.12 -18.49 2.37
CA ASN A 420 -24.99 -18.37 0.92
C ASN A 420 -26.28 -18.84 0.23
N ALA A 421 -26.36 -18.72 -1.10
CA ALA A 421 -27.58 -19.06 -1.84
C ALA A 421 -28.02 -20.54 -1.76
N ILE A 422 -27.16 -21.42 -1.23
CA ILE A 422 -27.43 -22.85 -1.03
C ILE A 422 -27.62 -23.17 0.47
N ILE A 423 -27.09 -22.33 1.37
CA ILE A 423 -27.09 -22.52 2.82
C ILE A 423 -27.70 -21.30 3.50
N ILE A 424 -28.93 -21.44 4.00
CA ILE A 424 -29.52 -20.51 4.96
C ILE A 424 -29.48 -21.21 6.32
N ILE A 425 -28.60 -20.78 7.22
CA ILE A 425 -28.60 -21.26 8.61
C ILE A 425 -29.55 -20.35 9.38
N GLN A 426 -30.82 -20.75 9.49
CA GLN A 426 -31.75 -20.08 10.41
C GLN A 426 -31.38 -20.48 11.84
N SER A 427 -30.76 -19.57 12.59
CA SER A 427 -30.74 -19.67 14.05
C SER A 427 -32.16 -19.38 14.57
N GLY A 428 -32.65 -20.25 15.45
CA GLY A 428 -34.01 -20.18 15.96
C GLY A 428 -34.25 -18.99 16.88
N SER A 429 -34.76 -17.89 16.34
CA SER A 429 -35.75 -17.03 17.01
C SER A 429 -36.39 -16.10 15.99
N SER A 430 -37.66 -16.35 15.67
CA SER A 430 -38.46 -15.47 14.82
C SER A 430 -38.72 -14.13 15.53
N LYS A 431 -38.16 -13.04 15.00
CA LYS A 431 -38.78 -11.70 14.98
C LYS A 431 -38.00 -10.79 14.01
N ILE A 432 -38.66 -10.50 12.89
CA ILE A 432 -38.66 -9.25 12.09
C ILE A 432 -37.30 -8.55 11.87
N MET A 433 -36.91 -8.46 10.59
CA MET A 433 -35.85 -7.58 10.07
C MET A 433 -35.85 -6.20 10.74
N ASP A 434 -34.69 -5.78 11.23
CA ASP A 434 -34.09 -4.46 10.95
C ASP A 434 -32.64 -4.45 11.48
N THR A 435 -31.73 -4.02 10.60
CA THR A 435 -30.37 -3.50 10.87
C THR A 435 -29.53 -4.16 11.98
N ILE A 436 -28.59 -5.03 11.56
CA ILE A 436 -27.31 -5.23 12.26
C ILE A 436 -26.20 -5.19 11.21
N ASP A 437 -25.38 -4.14 11.28
CA ASP A 437 -24.12 -3.99 10.56
C ASP A 437 -23.15 -5.10 10.99
N LEU A 438 -22.79 -5.97 10.04
CA LEU A 438 -21.56 -6.74 10.09
C LEU A 438 -20.56 -6.02 9.17
N ASP A 439 -19.79 -5.12 9.77
CA ASP A 439 -18.62 -4.49 9.15
C ASP A 439 -17.59 -5.57 8.75
N LEU A 440 -17.64 -5.98 7.49
CA LEU A 440 -16.56 -6.69 6.80
C LEU A 440 -15.83 -5.66 5.91
N PRO A 441 -14.50 -5.51 6.01
CA PRO A 441 -13.81 -4.41 5.34
C PRO A 441 -13.55 -4.68 3.85
N GLY A 442 -14.51 -4.29 3.02
CA GLY A 442 -14.26 -3.71 1.70
C GLY A 442 -14.42 -4.62 0.49
N VAL A 443 -15.68 -4.87 0.10
CA VAL A 443 -16.13 -4.92 -1.30
C VAL A 443 -17.55 -4.33 -1.33
N PRO A 444 -17.79 -3.11 -1.88
CA PRO A 444 -19.14 -2.60 -1.96
C PRO A 444 -19.82 -3.18 -3.22
N TYR A 445 -20.63 -4.21 -3.05
CA TYR A 445 -21.73 -4.46 -3.99
C TYR A 445 -22.88 -5.19 -3.30
N GLN A 446 -23.77 -4.43 -2.67
CA GLN A 446 -25.12 -4.90 -2.40
C GLN A 446 -26.04 -4.42 -3.54
N PRO A 447 -26.59 -5.32 -4.38
CA PRO A 447 -27.62 -4.91 -5.32
C PRO A 447 -28.92 -4.68 -4.54
N THR A 448 -29.25 -3.42 -4.25
CA THR A 448 -30.58 -3.06 -3.78
C THR A 448 -31.59 -3.24 -4.92
N LEU A 449 -32.84 -3.60 -4.58
CA LEU A 449 -33.95 -3.87 -5.51
C LEU A 449 -34.22 -2.73 -6.53
N ASN A 450 -33.68 -1.53 -6.33
CA ASN A 450 -33.83 -0.39 -7.23
C ASN A 450 -32.97 -0.46 -8.52
N THR A 451 -31.98 -1.37 -8.58
CA THR A 451 -31.20 -1.63 -9.81
C THR A 451 -32.02 -2.31 -10.91
N TRP A 452 -33.13 -2.97 -10.57
CA TRP A 452 -33.95 -3.74 -11.51
C TRP A 452 -34.67 -2.89 -12.57
N HIS A 453 -35.03 -1.64 -12.26
CA HIS A 453 -35.77 -0.78 -13.20
C HIS A 453 -34.86 -0.07 -14.23
N LEU A 454 -33.58 0.11 -13.94
CA LEU A 454 -32.62 0.75 -14.85
C LEU A 454 -32.15 -0.22 -15.95
N TYR A 455 -31.94 -1.50 -15.59
CA TYR A 455 -31.49 -2.53 -16.53
C TYR A 455 -32.51 -2.86 -17.62
N MET A 456 -33.81 -2.82 -17.32
CA MET A 456 -34.89 -3.10 -18.28
C MET A 456 -35.12 -1.98 -19.32
N LYS A 457 -34.76 -0.73 -19.01
CA LYS A 457 -34.94 0.40 -19.93
C LYS A 457 -33.79 0.55 -20.93
N ALA A 458 -32.58 0.16 -20.55
CA ALA A 458 -31.39 0.27 -21.41
C ALA A 458 -31.39 -0.74 -22.57
N THR A 459 -32.04 -1.91 -22.40
CA THR A 459 -32.03 -2.98 -23.41
C THR A 459 -32.98 -2.71 -24.59
N LEU A 460 -33.96 -1.80 -24.46
CA LEU A 460 -34.88 -1.46 -25.55
C LEU A 460 -34.42 -0.30 -26.44
N LEU A 461 -33.43 0.50 -26.01
CA LEU A 461 -32.97 1.68 -26.77
C LEU A 461 -31.74 1.40 -27.65
N GLY A 462 -31.04 0.28 -27.42
CA GLY A 462 -29.77 -0.05 -28.10
C GLY A 462 -29.90 -0.65 -29.51
N VAL A 463 -31.10 -0.87 -30.04
CA VAL A 463 -31.32 -1.56 -31.33
C VAL A 463 -31.48 -0.60 -32.53
N LEU A 464 -31.38 0.73 -32.34
CA LEU A 464 -31.69 1.69 -33.42
C LEU A 464 -30.56 2.65 -33.86
N LEU A 465 -29.32 2.49 -33.42
CA LEU A 465 -28.20 3.35 -33.85
C LEU A 465 -27.05 2.55 -34.49
N ALA A 466 -27.39 1.70 -35.45
CA ALA A 466 -26.44 1.00 -36.31
C ALA A 466 -26.59 1.43 -37.78
N THR A 467 -26.41 2.72 -38.09
CA THR A 467 -26.03 3.21 -39.43
C THR A 467 -25.55 4.66 -39.31
N GLY A 468 -24.24 4.90 -39.44
CA GLY A 468 -23.70 6.27 -39.44
C GLY A 468 -22.23 6.29 -39.86
N LEU A 469 -21.99 6.72 -41.09
CA LEU A 469 -20.70 6.73 -41.78
C LEU A 469 -19.55 7.38 -40.98
N VAL A 470 -18.39 6.73 -41.06
CA VAL A 470 -17.09 7.32 -40.72
C VAL A 470 -16.78 8.44 -41.70
N VAL A 471 -16.78 9.68 -41.21
CA VAL A 471 -16.13 10.82 -41.87
C VAL A 471 -14.86 11.11 -41.08
N ALA A 472 -13.71 11.00 -41.75
CA ALA A 472 -12.43 11.42 -41.21
C ALA A 472 -12.51 12.91 -40.85
N LYS A 473 -12.39 13.23 -39.56
CA LYS A 473 -12.17 14.62 -39.11
C LYS A 473 -10.68 14.98 -39.29
N PRO A 474 -10.34 16.21 -39.71
CA PRO A 474 -8.96 16.67 -39.74
C PRO A 474 -8.41 16.74 -38.31
N GLN A 475 -7.10 16.55 -38.16
CA GLN A 475 -6.36 16.77 -36.91
C GLN A 475 -6.63 18.20 -36.40
N LEU A 476 -7.56 18.31 -35.46
CA LEU A 476 -7.74 19.48 -34.61
C LEU A 476 -6.65 19.42 -33.52
N PHE A 477 -6.06 20.57 -33.21
CA PHE A 477 -5.12 20.75 -32.11
C PHE A 477 -5.65 20.06 -30.84
N GLN A 478 -4.84 19.17 -30.26
CA GLN A 478 -5.20 18.38 -29.08
C GLN A 478 -5.12 19.25 -27.82
N ASP A 479 -6.11 19.11 -26.93
CA ASP A 479 -6.16 19.82 -25.65
C ASP A 479 -5.17 19.18 -24.66
N PRO A 480 -4.12 19.89 -24.20
CA PRO A 480 -3.13 19.37 -23.27
C PRO A 480 -3.70 19.06 -21.86
N SER A 481 -4.96 19.43 -21.60
CA SER A 481 -5.70 19.13 -20.37
C SER A 481 -6.59 17.88 -20.45
N ASP A 482 -6.68 17.21 -21.61
CA ASP A 482 -7.56 16.03 -21.79
C ASP A 482 -7.10 14.84 -20.92
N PRO A 483 -7.88 14.42 -19.89
CA PRO A 483 -7.51 13.31 -19.02
C PRO A 483 -7.51 11.95 -19.72
N ASN A 484 -8.15 11.84 -20.89
CA ASN A 484 -8.21 10.60 -21.67
C ASN A 484 -6.93 10.36 -22.48
N TYR A 485 -6.05 11.36 -22.59
CA TYR A 485 -4.79 11.22 -23.28
C TYR A 485 -3.85 10.26 -22.53
N GLU A 486 -3.19 9.33 -23.23
CA GLU A 486 -2.19 8.44 -22.63
C GLU A 486 -0.97 9.23 -22.12
N VAL A 487 -0.25 8.69 -21.13
CA VAL A 487 0.96 9.34 -20.62
C VAL A 487 1.95 9.52 -21.78
N PRO A 488 2.47 10.73 -22.01
CA PRO A 488 3.39 10.99 -23.10
C PRO A 488 4.65 10.12 -22.97
N ARG A 489 5.02 9.42 -24.05
CA ARG A 489 6.25 8.62 -24.06
C ARG A 489 7.48 9.53 -23.98
N PRO A 490 8.51 9.16 -23.21
CA PRO A 490 9.77 9.90 -23.23
C PRO A 490 10.37 9.95 -24.62
N THR A 491 11.00 11.08 -24.92
CA THR A 491 11.61 11.33 -26.24
C THR A 491 13.13 11.44 -26.15
N ARG A 492 13.69 11.66 -24.95
CA ARG A 492 15.12 11.88 -24.74
C ARG A 492 15.69 10.75 -23.85
N PRO A 493 16.54 9.85 -24.39
CA PRO A 493 17.12 8.76 -23.62
C PRO A 493 18.17 9.23 -22.61
N LEU A 494 18.45 8.38 -21.61
CA LEU A 494 19.54 8.60 -20.66
C LEU A 494 20.91 8.41 -21.32
N GLU A 495 21.79 9.38 -21.12
CA GLU A 495 23.18 9.30 -21.53
C GLU A 495 24.02 8.77 -20.37
N TRP A 496 24.73 7.66 -20.60
CA TRP A 496 25.51 6.95 -19.58
C TRP A 496 26.96 7.46 -19.49
N GLY A 497 27.46 7.51 -18.26
CA GLY A 497 28.86 7.79 -17.92
C GLY A 497 29.49 6.63 -17.14
N ASP A 498 30.69 6.86 -16.63
CA ASP A 498 31.40 5.88 -15.78
C ASP A 498 30.76 5.80 -14.38
N VAL A 499 30.23 6.94 -13.90
CA VAL A 499 29.43 7.03 -12.67
C VAL A 499 28.11 7.71 -13.02
N ASN A 500 27.03 7.07 -12.58
CA ASN A 500 25.66 7.49 -12.82
C ASN A 500 24.93 7.60 -11.48
N VAL A 501 23.98 8.51 -11.37
CA VAL A 501 23.22 8.74 -10.14
C VAL A 501 21.76 8.97 -10.46
N LEU A 502 20.88 8.19 -9.83
CA LEU A 502 19.47 8.49 -9.66
C LEU A 502 19.28 9.30 -8.38
N HIS A 503 18.51 10.39 -8.44
CA HIS A 503 18.34 11.33 -7.35
C HIS A 503 16.88 11.65 -7.08
N THR A 504 16.46 11.52 -5.82
CA THR A 504 15.17 12.02 -5.33
C THR A 504 15.36 13.10 -4.26
N THR A 505 14.38 13.99 -4.14
CA THR A 505 14.36 15.02 -3.10
C THR A 505 12.94 15.47 -2.85
N ASP A 506 12.66 16.03 -1.67
CA ASP A 506 11.42 16.74 -1.38
C ASP A 506 10.17 15.88 -1.67
N ILE A 507 10.21 14.57 -1.40
CA ILE A 507 9.12 13.63 -1.71
C ILE A 507 7.89 13.90 -0.83
N HIS A 508 8.06 14.40 0.39
CA HIS A 508 6.97 14.78 1.30
C HIS A 508 5.89 13.72 1.52
N GLY A 509 6.25 12.43 1.49
CA GLY A 509 5.34 11.33 1.77
C GLY A 509 4.52 10.82 0.57
N TRP A 510 4.71 11.38 -0.63
CA TRP A 510 4.04 10.98 -1.90
C TRP A 510 4.52 9.64 -2.47
N ILE A 511 4.81 8.67 -1.61
CA ILE A 511 5.39 7.38 -2.00
C ILE A 511 4.42 6.48 -2.78
N SER A 512 3.12 6.78 -2.75
CA SER A 512 2.08 6.10 -3.54
C SER A 512 1.96 6.65 -4.96
N GLY A 513 2.70 7.70 -5.29
CA GLY A 513 2.54 8.42 -6.56
C GLY A 513 1.27 9.27 -6.59
N HIS A 514 1.09 9.99 -7.68
CA HIS A 514 -0.07 10.84 -7.92
C HIS A 514 -1.24 10.01 -8.43
N SER A 515 -2.41 10.16 -7.82
CA SER A 515 -3.55 9.26 -8.06
C SER A 515 -4.64 9.86 -8.96
N LYS A 516 -4.67 11.18 -9.17
CA LYS A 516 -5.71 11.80 -9.98
C LYS A 516 -5.44 11.57 -11.45
N ASN A 517 -6.48 11.13 -12.16
CA ASN A 517 -6.43 10.94 -13.61
C ASN A 517 -6.61 12.28 -14.35
N VAL A 518 -5.73 13.25 -14.08
CA VAL A 518 -5.68 14.58 -14.69
C VAL A 518 -4.23 15.00 -14.88
N TYR A 519 -3.94 15.87 -15.86
CA TYR A 519 -2.59 16.38 -16.03
C TYR A 519 -2.31 17.59 -15.13
N PRO A 520 -1.12 17.67 -14.52
CA PRO A 520 0.05 16.81 -14.72
C PRO A 520 0.12 15.56 -13.83
N GLU A 521 -0.76 15.39 -12.83
CA GLU A 521 -0.71 14.28 -11.85
C GLU A 521 -0.58 12.89 -12.50
N LYS A 522 -1.30 12.65 -13.60
CA LYS A 522 -1.24 11.38 -14.33
C LYS A 522 0.17 11.01 -14.78
N SER A 523 1.00 12.00 -15.14
CA SER A 523 2.40 11.80 -15.55
C SER A 523 3.31 11.41 -14.37
N TRP A 524 2.82 11.50 -13.13
CA TRP A 524 3.59 11.31 -11.89
C TRP A 524 3.02 10.17 -11.03
N SER A 525 2.38 9.20 -11.68
CA SER A 525 1.64 8.10 -11.07
C SER A 525 2.50 6.93 -10.53
N GLY A 526 3.82 6.99 -10.68
CA GLY A 526 4.72 5.94 -10.21
C GLY A 526 4.80 5.88 -8.69
N ASP A 527 4.72 4.68 -8.11
CA ASP A 527 4.89 4.47 -6.67
C ASP A 527 6.31 4.01 -6.30
N PHE A 528 6.60 3.85 -5.01
CA PHE A 528 7.92 3.41 -4.54
C PHE A 528 8.29 1.99 -4.99
N GLY A 529 7.31 1.12 -5.26
CA GLY A 529 7.57 -0.19 -5.84
C GLY A 529 7.95 -0.12 -7.32
N ASP A 530 7.41 0.84 -8.05
CA ASP A 530 7.85 1.17 -9.41
C ASP A 530 9.29 1.69 -9.42
N LEU A 531 9.62 2.64 -8.54
CA LEU A 531 10.99 3.15 -8.39
C LEU A 531 11.96 2.05 -7.96
N TYR A 532 11.55 1.16 -7.05
CA TYR A 532 12.37 0.01 -6.66
C TYR A 532 12.71 -0.82 -7.90
N SER A 533 11.69 -1.23 -8.67
CA SER A 533 11.89 -2.06 -9.86
C SER A 533 12.77 -1.36 -10.89
N PHE A 534 12.51 -0.07 -11.13
CA PHE A 534 13.32 0.77 -12.00
C PHE A 534 14.79 0.79 -11.56
N ALA A 535 15.05 1.09 -10.28
CA ALA A 535 16.41 1.18 -9.75
C ALA A 535 17.17 -0.14 -9.84
N GLN A 536 16.51 -1.29 -9.60
CA GLN A 536 17.16 -2.60 -9.76
C GLN A 536 17.56 -2.86 -11.21
N HIS A 537 16.65 -2.65 -12.17
CA HIS A 537 16.96 -2.81 -13.60
C HIS A 537 18.07 -1.87 -14.05
N MET A 538 18.05 -0.63 -13.57
CA MET A 538 19.08 0.36 -13.87
C MET A 538 20.44 -0.06 -13.30
N ARG A 539 20.50 -0.67 -12.11
CA ARG A 539 21.75 -1.24 -11.55
C ARG A 539 22.27 -2.40 -12.40
N GLU A 540 21.40 -3.28 -12.88
CA GLU A 540 21.79 -4.36 -13.79
C GLU A 540 22.31 -3.85 -15.13
N ILE A 541 21.70 -2.80 -15.67
CA ILE A 541 22.18 -2.13 -16.88
C ILE A 541 23.55 -1.50 -16.62
N ALA A 542 23.74 -0.83 -15.48
CA ALA A 542 25.02 -0.23 -15.09
C ALA A 542 26.14 -1.27 -14.99
N ALA A 543 25.85 -2.40 -14.33
CA ALA A 543 26.79 -3.52 -14.19
C ALA A 543 27.19 -4.10 -15.56
N ARG A 544 26.22 -4.33 -16.46
CA ARG A 544 26.51 -4.80 -17.83
C ARG A 544 27.32 -3.80 -18.65
N ARG A 545 27.22 -2.51 -18.36
CA ARG A 545 27.99 -1.44 -19.01
C ARG A 545 29.37 -1.22 -18.40
N GLY A 546 29.69 -1.86 -17.26
CA GLY A 546 30.93 -1.60 -16.52
C GLY A 546 30.97 -0.21 -15.88
N SER A 547 29.81 0.33 -15.50
CA SER A 547 29.63 1.65 -14.90
C SER A 547 28.98 1.54 -13.51
N ASP A 548 29.22 2.50 -12.63
CA ASP A 548 28.54 2.57 -11.34
C ASP A 548 27.19 3.28 -11.45
N LEU A 549 26.24 2.86 -10.61
CA LEU A 549 24.97 3.56 -10.38
C LEU A 549 24.73 3.74 -8.89
N LEU A 550 24.52 4.99 -8.47
CA LEU A 550 24.09 5.34 -7.11
C LEU A 550 22.62 5.76 -7.12
N LEU A 551 21.91 5.46 -6.04
CA LEU A 551 20.59 6.03 -5.76
C LEU A 551 20.68 6.91 -4.50
N VAL A 552 20.37 8.20 -4.61
CA VAL A 552 20.58 9.17 -3.52
C VAL A 552 19.33 9.99 -3.22
N ASP A 553 19.14 10.36 -1.95
CA ASP A 553 18.00 11.18 -1.49
C ASP A 553 18.43 12.36 -0.61
N THR A 554 17.91 13.54 -0.91
CA THR A 554 18.26 14.78 -0.19
C THR A 554 17.18 15.28 0.77
N GLY A 555 16.30 14.41 1.26
CA GLY A 555 15.47 14.68 2.44
C GLY A 555 14.14 15.38 2.18
N ASP A 556 13.46 15.73 3.27
CA ASP A 556 12.05 16.17 3.32
C ASP A 556 11.10 15.06 2.85
N ARG A 557 11.09 13.98 3.63
CA ARG A 557 10.36 12.74 3.33
C ARG A 557 8.93 12.72 3.88
N ARG A 558 8.49 13.82 4.51
CA ARG A 558 7.23 13.93 5.25
C ARG A 558 6.67 15.36 5.15
N ILE A 559 5.44 15.57 5.62
CA ILE A 559 4.73 16.86 5.61
C ILE A 559 4.35 17.29 4.18
N GLY A 560 3.35 16.59 3.65
CA GLY A 560 2.69 16.79 2.37
C GLY A 560 1.81 15.61 1.91
N HIS A 561 1.61 14.55 2.71
CA HIS A 561 0.80 13.39 2.32
C HIS A 561 0.30 12.59 3.53
N GLY A 562 -0.90 12.01 3.42
CA GLY A 562 -1.56 11.32 4.54
C GLY A 562 -0.76 10.14 5.11
N LEU A 563 0.06 9.47 4.30
CA LEU A 563 0.88 8.32 4.74
C LEU A 563 1.94 8.68 5.78
N THR A 564 2.41 9.94 5.79
CA THR A 564 3.39 10.42 6.77
C THR A 564 2.79 11.36 7.82
N ASP A 565 1.61 11.93 7.56
CA ASP A 565 1.09 13.08 8.31
C ASP A 565 -0.23 12.82 9.03
N HIS A 566 -0.83 11.64 8.86
CA HIS A 566 -2.00 11.25 9.67
C HIS A 566 -1.67 11.34 11.17
N ILE A 567 -2.61 11.89 11.94
CA ILE A 567 -2.44 12.05 13.38
C ILE A 567 -2.66 10.69 14.03
N LEU A 568 -1.59 10.01 14.40
CA LEU A 568 -1.64 8.94 15.39
C LEU A 568 -1.54 9.54 16.79
N ASP A 569 -1.92 8.77 17.82
CA ASP A 569 -1.76 9.18 19.21
C ASP A 569 -0.28 9.55 19.45
N PRO A 570 0.03 10.85 19.70
CA PRO A 570 1.40 11.34 19.78
C PRO A 570 2.17 10.81 20.99
N THR A 571 1.49 10.10 21.90
CA THR A 571 2.08 9.46 23.07
C THR A 571 2.48 7.99 22.83
N THR A 572 1.95 7.34 21.78
CA THR A 572 2.15 5.90 21.54
C THR A 572 2.69 5.57 20.14
N ASP A 573 2.60 6.48 19.15
CA ASP A 573 3.04 6.20 17.78
C ASP A 573 3.78 7.37 17.10
N ILE A 574 4.49 7.06 16.02
CA ILE A 574 5.36 7.98 15.26
C ILE A 574 4.86 8.07 13.83
N ASN A 575 4.24 9.21 13.50
CA ASN A 575 3.69 9.45 12.16
C ASN A 575 4.75 9.17 11.06
N GLY A 576 4.39 8.35 10.07
CA GLY A 576 5.28 7.96 8.98
C GLY A 576 6.42 7.01 9.37
N ARG A 577 6.31 6.27 10.48
CA ARG A 577 7.30 5.22 10.86
C ARG A 577 7.49 4.18 9.76
N ASN A 578 6.39 3.58 9.30
CA ASN A 578 6.41 2.55 8.25
C ASN A 578 6.96 3.10 6.93
N VAL A 579 6.62 4.35 6.59
CA VAL A 579 7.19 5.05 5.43
C VAL A 579 8.70 5.15 5.53
N SER A 580 9.24 5.44 6.72
CA SER A 580 10.68 5.59 6.92
C SER A 580 11.46 4.29 6.66
N TYR A 581 10.89 3.11 6.96
CA TYR A 581 11.51 1.83 6.59
C TYR A 581 11.43 1.55 5.10
N MET A 582 10.38 2.01 4.41
CA MET A 582 10.26 1.84 2.95
C MET A 582 11.36 2.54 2.18
N TYR A 583 11.77 3.75 2.60
CA TYR A 583 12.96 4.40 2.03
C TYR A 583 14.20 3.50 2.15
N HIS A 584 14.37 2.79 3.27
CA HIS A 584 15.48 1.85 3.41
C HIS A 584 15.33 0.66 2.46
N THR A 585 14.12 0.11 2.30
CA THR A 585 13.83 -1.01 1.39
C THR A 585 14.10 -0.67 -0.08
N VAL A 586 13.87 0.58 -0.51
CA VAL A 586 14.22 1.06 -1.87
C VAL A 586 15.72 0.88 -2.16
N GLY A 587 16.55 0.93 -1.12
CA GLY A 587 17.97 0.62 -1.21
C GLY A 587 18.81 1.82 -1.64
N TYR A 588 18.55 3.01 -1.09
CA TYR A 588 19.39 4.18 -1.32
C TYR A 588 20.84 3.93 -0.84
N ASP A 589 21.78 4.47 -1.61
CA ASP A 589 23.22 4.43 -1.34
C ASP A 589 23.65 5.55 -0.38
N LEU A 590 23.00 6.72 -0.46
CA LEU A 590 23.25 7.88 0.40
C LEU A 590 21.95 8.64 0.67
N VAL A 591 21.75 9.05 1.92
CA VAL A 591 20.58 9.83 2.33
C VAL A 591 20.97 10.95 3.29
N VAL A 592 20.32 12.11 3.16
CA VAL A 592 20.44 13.25 4.09
C VAL A 592 19.05 13.64 4.60
N PRO A 593 18.84 13.99 5.89
CA PRO A 593 17.55 14.50 6.33
C PRO A 593 17.25 15.88 5.74
N GLY A 594 15.97 16.18 5.55
CA GLY A 594 15.52 17.54 5.29
C GLY A 594 15.12 18.26 6.57
N ASN A 595 14.71 19.53 6.46
CA ASN A 595 14.24 20.28 7.61
C ASN A 595 12.97 19.68 8.24
N HIS A 596 12.06 19.10 7.44
CA HIS A 596 10.83 18.50 7.95
C HIS A 596 11.09 17.19 8.69
N ASP A 597 12.20 16.50 8.41
CA ASP A 597 12.60 15.28 9.13
C ASP A 597 13.08 15.55 10.56
N LEU A 598 13.54 16.78 10.84
CA LEU A 598 14.20 17.14 12.11
C LEU A 598 13.39 18.07 13.02
N GLN A 599 12.18 18.46 12.64
CA GLN A 599 11.35 19.37 13.43
C GLN A 599 10.65 18.69 14.61
N ASN A 600 10.17 17.46 14.42
CA ASN A 600 9.40 16.74 15.44
C ASN A 600 10.33 15.96 16.40
N PRO A 601 10.31 16.22 17.72
CA PRO A 601 11.15 15.51 18.68
C PRO A 601 10.99 13.98 18.66
N ASN A 602 9.78 13.46 18.45
CA ASN A 602 9.52 12.01 18.43
C ASN A 602 10.13 11.37 17.17
N VAL A 603 10.04 12.04 16.02
CA VAL A 603 10.67 11.60 14.77
C VAL A 603 12.19 11.62 14.90
N VAL A 604 12.77 12.64 15.55
CA VAL A 604 14.21 12.71 15.82
C VAL A 604 14.65 11.57 16.75
N LYS A 605 13.93 11.29 17.83
CA LYS A 605 14.22 10.16 18.72
C LYS A 605 14.19 8.81 17.98
N PHE A 606 13.18 8.59 17.15
CA PHE A 606 13.10 7.39 16.31
C PHE A 606 14.24 7.29 15.32
N THR A 607 14.60 8.41 14.70
CA THR A 607 15.76 8.48 13.79
C THR A 607 17.04 8.08 14.52
N MET A 608 17.27 8.62 15.73
CA MET A 608 18.44 8.31 16.56
C MET A 608 18.48 6.84 16.97
N ASN A 609 17.35 6.30 17.42
CA ASN A 609 17.30 4.96 18.01
C ASN A 609 17.28 3.85 16.95
N GLU A 610 16.72 4.12 15.77
CA GLU A 610 16.45 3.09 14.77
C GLU A 610 17.06 3.42 13.40
N LEU A 611 16.69 4.54 12.78
CA LEU A 611 17.05 4.79 11.38
C LEU A 611 18.56 4.95 11.19
N VAL A 612 19.25 5.67 12.07
CA VAL A 612 20.71 5.85 11.99
C VAL A 612 21.43 4.50 12.01
N ASN A 613 20.97 3.57 12.84
CA ASN A 613 21.55 2.21 12.90
C ASN A 613 21.23 1.40 11.63
N LEU A 614 20.01 1.52 11.11
CA LEU A 614 19.56 0.81 9.91
C LEU A 614 20.34 1.25 8.66
N TRP A 615 20.55 2.56 8.52
CA TRP A 615 21.28 3.13 7.38
C TRP A 615 22.81 3.01 7.53
N GLY A 616 23.30 3.01 8.78
CA GLY A 616 24.73 3.03 9.08
C GLY A 616 25.40 4.29 8.53
N ASP A 617 26.54 4.09 7.86
CA ASP A 617 27.33 5.18 7.28
C ASP A 617 26.69 5.84 6.03
N ARG A 618 25.54 5.34 5.57
CA ARG A 618 24.75 5.91 4.46
C ARG A 618 23.93 7.13 4.85
N TYR A 619 23.61 7.30 6.14
CA TYR A 619 22.85 8.43 6.63
C TYR A 619 23.78 9.58 7.03
N LEU A 620 23.83 10.61 6.20
CA LEU A 620 24.84 11.67 6.29
C LEU A 620 24.30 12.93 6.96
N THR A 621 25.04 13.41 7.97
CA THR A 621 24.74 14.67 8.68
C THR A 621 26.02 15.41 9.08
N SER A 622 26.78 15.91 8.11
CA SER A 622 28.04 16.62 8.33
C SER A 622 27.95 17.81 9.30
N ASN A 623 26.82 18.52 9.34
CA ASN A 623 26.61 19.71 10.17
C ASN A 623 25.46 19.62 11.20
N VAL A 624 24.94 18.42 11.49
CA VAL A 624 23.93 18.19 12.55
C VAL A 624 24.57 17.42 13.70
N ASN A 625 24.46 17.97 14.91
CA ASN A 625 25.02 17.37 16.11
C ASN A 625 23.93 17.15 17.18
N LEU A 626 24.07 16.06 17.93
CA LEU A 626 23.32 15.78 19.15
C LEU A 626 23.81 16.69 20.28
N VAL A 627 22.99 16.87 21.32
CA VAL A 627 23.34 17.63 22.53
C VAL A 627 24.61 17.14 23.25
N ASN A 628 24.98 15.87 23.09
CA ASN A 628 26.22 15.30 23.62
C ASN A 628 27.48 15.63 22.78
N GLY A 629 27.33 16.37 21.68
CA GLY A 629 28.41 16.80 20.79
C GLY A 629 28.75 15.84 19.65
N THR A 630 28.19 14.62 19.60
CA THR A 630 28.39 13.70 18.46
C THR A 630 27.48 14.10 17.28
N SER A 631 27.80 13.63 16.07
CA SER A 631 26.91 13.83 14.93
C SER A 631 25.67 12.93 15.02
N LEU A 632 24.54 13.35 14.46
CA LEU A 632 23.30 12.55 14.44
C LEU A 632 23.48 11.26 13.62
N GLY A 633 24.02 11.38 12.42
CA GLY A 633 24.47 10.30 11.54
C GLY A 633 25.96 10.40 11.22
N ALA A 634 26.40 9.77 10.13
CA ALA A 634 27.79 9.84 9.71
C ALA A 634 28.14 11.25 9.20
N ARG A 635 29.29 11.78 9.62
CA ARG A 635 29.77 13.09 9.10
C ARG A 635 30.18 13.02 7.64
N PHE A 636 30.70 11.87 7.23
CA PHE A 636 31.09 11.56 5.87
C PHE A 636 31.11 10.03 5.69
N ARG A 637 31.06 9.58 4.44
CA ARG A 637 31.20 8.18 4.06
C ARG A 637 32.37 8.00 3.11
N ARG A 638 33.15 6.94 3.27
CA ARG A 638 34.18 6.49 2.31
C ARG A 638 33.89 5.03 1.96
N TRP A 639 33.82 4.72 0.68
CA TRP A 639 33.62 3.35 0.22
C TRP A 639 34.22 3.16 -1.19
N GLU A 640 34.36 1.91 -1.60
CA GLU A 640 34.69 1.54 -2.97
C GLU A 640 33.41 1.09 -3.68
N SER A 641 33.13 1.66 -4.84
CA SER A 641 31.97 1.28 -5.66
C SER A 641 32.16 -0.10 -6.28
N PRO A 642 31.09 -0.75 -6.78
CA PRO A 642 31.19 -2.04 -7.46
C PRO A 642 32.21 -2.07 -8.61
N MET A 643 32.39 -0.97 -9.35
CA MET A 643 33.40 -0.85 -10.42
C MET A 643 34.77 -0.33 -9.95
N GLY A 644 35.04 -0.34 -8.63
CA GLY A 644 36.35 -0.06 -8.05
C GLY A 644 36.69 1.43 -7.90
N LYS A 645 35.69 2.33 -7.92
CA LYS A 645 35.92 3.77 -7.72
C LYS A 645 35.88 4.10 -6.23
N ARG A 646 36.88 4.82 -5.74
CA ARG A 646 36.96 5.24 -4.34
C ARG A 646 36.14 6.51 -4.15
N MET A 647 34.99 6.36 -3.51
CA MET A 647 34.01 7.42 -3.32
C MET A 647 34.15 8.08 -1.95
N MET A 648 33.85 9.37 -1.88
CA MET A 648 33.64 10.07 -0.62
C MET A 648 32.37 10.90 -0.66
N ALA A 649 31.55 10.81 0.39
CA ALA A 649 30.32 11.58 0.48
C ALA A 649 30.19 12.45 1.74
N PHE A 650 29.53 13.61 1.60
CA PHE A 650 29.14 14.53 2.66
C PHE A 650 27.64 14.88 2.55
N GLY A 651 27.02 15.26 3.67
CA GLY A 651 25.60 15.55 3.73
C GLY A 651 25.29 16.75 4.61
N VAL A 652 24.69 17.81 4.07
CA VAL A 652 24.48 19.06 4.82
C VAL A 652 23.04 19.57 4.81
N LEU A 653 22.69 20.30 5.86
CA LEU A 653 21.41 21.00 6.02
C LEU A 653 21.62 22.52 6.10
N PRO A 654 20.57 23.31 5.85
CA PRO A 654 20.66 24.76 5.86
C PRO A 654 20.76 25.27 7.30
N ASN A 655 21.54 26.33 7.50
CA ASN A 655 21.82 26.91 8.82
C ASN A 655 20.56 27.30 9.61
N LYS A 656 19.46 27.60 8.90
CA LYS A 656 18.20 28.11 9.46
C LYS A 656 17.20 27.00 9.85
N THR A 657 17.62 25.73 9.81
CA THR A 657 16.75 24.58 10.16
C THR A 657 16.29 24.67 11.63
N LYS A 658 14.98 24.56 11.86
CA LYS A 658 14.40 24.49 13.21
C LYS A 658 14.62 23.10 13.80
N LEU A 659 15.16 23.03 15.01
CA LEU A 659 15.51 21.78 15.68
C LEU A 659 14.96 21.72 17.12
N PRO A 660 14.63 20.53 17.63
CA PRO A 660 14.29 20.32 19.03
C PRO A 660 15.53 20.48 19.91
N LYS A 661 15.58 21.58 20.66
CA LYS A 661 16.76 22.01 21.44
C LYS A 661 17.21 21.00 22.50
N ASP A 662 16.30 20.15 22.98
CA ASP A 662 16.60 19.14 24.01
C ASP A 662 17.31 17.90 23.44
N LEU A 663 17.31 17.73 22.10
CA LEU A 663 17.88 16.56 21.42
C LEU A 663 19.07 16.94 20.52
N LEU A 664 18.96 18.06 19.82
CA LEU A 664 19.94 18.51 18.81
C LEU A 664 20.51 19.89 19.16
N LEU A 665 21.81 20.05 18.92
CA LEU A 665 22.47 21.36 18.93
C LEU A 665 22.05 22.17 17.69
N PRO A 666 22.14 23.51 17.73
CA PRO A 666 21.98 24.34 16.55
C PRO A 666 22.85 23.84 15.38
N ILE A 667 22.33 23.92 14.16
CA ILE A 667 23.07 23.55 12.94
C ILE A 667 24.42 24.27 12.94
N VAL A 668 25.50 23.52 12.72
CA VAL A 668 26.83 24.12 12.55
C VAL A 668 26.84 24.84 11.21
N PRO A 669 27.09 26.17 11.18
CA PRO A 669 27.18 26.89 9.93
C PRO A 669 28.26 26.29 9.02
N ILE A 670 27.97 26.12 7.73
CA ILE A 670 28.87 25.40 6.82
C ILE A 670 30.25 26.05 6.70
N ASN A 671 30.32 27.39 6.74
CA ASN A 671 31.58 28.14 6.79
C ASN A 671 32.43 27.84 8.04
N GLU A 672 31.82 27.42 9.15
CA GLU A 672 32.50 26.97 10.36
C GLU A 672 32.78 25.45 10.31
N MET A 673 31.86 24.66 9.77
CA MET A 673 32.02 23.21 9.60
C MET A 673 33.28 22.88 8.80
N ILE A 674 33.53 23.56 7.67
CA ILE A 674 34.69 23.31 6.81
C ILE A 674 36.03 23.67 7.47
N LYS A 675 36.02 24.41 8.58
CA LYS A 675 37.22 24.75 9.36
C LYS A 675 37.51 23.73 10.46
N GLN A 676 36.60 22.80 10.72
CA GLN A 676 36.77 21.80 11.77
C GLN A 676 37.80 20.74 11.37
N GLN A 677 38.59 20.29 12.35
CA GLN A 677 39.70 19.38 12.14
C GLN A 677 39.28 18.08 11.44
N TRP A 678 38.13 17.50 11.83
CA TRP A 678 37.63 16.27 11.22
C TRP A 678 37.37 16.42 9.71
N PHE A 679 36.93 17.60 9.25
CA PHE A 679 36.65 17.85 7.84
C PHE A 679 37.95 18.00 7.06
N GLU A 680 38.89 18.80 7.56
CA GLU A 680 40.23 18.94 6.97
C GLU A 680 40.97 17.60 6.89
N ASP A 681 40.87 16.76 7.94
CA ASP A 681 41.43 15.41 7.93
C ASP A 681 40.70 14.49 6.94
N ALA A 682 39.38 14.59 6.86
CA ALA A 682 38.58 13.80 5.92
C ALA A 682 38.94 14.12 4.47
N ILE A 683 39.14 15.38 4.09
CA ILE A 683 39.48 15.76 2.71
C ILE A 683 40.99 15.77 2.44
N LYS A 684 41.83 15.41 3.42
CA LYS A 684 43.28 15.41 3.23
C LYS A 684 43.68 14.43 2.11
N PRO A 685 44.49 14.85 1.12
CA PRO A 685 45.00 13.94 0.10
C PRO A 685 45.78 12.81 0.74
N ASN A 686 45.43 11.57 0.43
CA ASN A 686 46.10 10.38 0.91
C ASN A 686 46.61 9.58 -0.29
N ALA A 687 47.94 9.49 -0.44
CA ALA A 687 48.56 8.78 -1.55
C ALA A 687 48.28 7.26 -1.53
N THR A 688 48.01 6.68 -0.36
CA THR A 688 47.68 5.26 -0.20
C THR A 688 46.19 4.97 -0.40
N HIS A 689 45.33 5.97 -0.17
CA HIS A 689 43.88 5.87 -0.32
C HIS A 689 43.29 7.11 -1.02
N PRO A 690 43.56 7.29 -2.33
CA PRO A 690 43.00 8.39 -3.10
C PRO A 690 41.47 8.39 -3.13
N VAL A 691 40.88 9.56 -3.39
CA VAL A 691 39.45 9.69 -3.70
C VAL A 691 39.31 9.94 -5.20
N ASP A 692 38.51 9.13 -5.87
CA ASP A 692 38.27 9.23 -7.32
C ASP A 692 37.09 10.14 -7.64
N VAL A 693 36.07 10.15 -6.77
CA VAL A 693 34.86 10.98 -6.91
C VAL A 693 34.35 11.42 -5.54
N PHE A 694 33.99 12.70 -5.43
CA PHE A 694 33.25 13.24 -4.30
C PHE A 694 31.76 13.34 -4.63
N VAL A 695 30.91 13.03 -3.66
CA VAL A 695 29.45 13.14 -3.75
C VAL A 695 28.95 14.05 -2.62
N LEU A 696 28.31 15.16 -2.94
CA LEU A 696 27.83 16.12 -1.95
C LEU A 696 26.32 16.16 -2.00
N LEU A 697 25.68 15.74 -0.91
CA LEU A 697 24.23 15.86 -0.73
C LEU A 697 23.96 17.09 0.14
N GLY A 698 22.97 17.88 -0.22
CA GLY A 698 22.53 19.00 0.59
C GLY A 698 21.03 19.22 0.46
N HIS A 699 20.31 19.27 1.59
CA HIS A 699 18.94 19.76 1.60
C HIS A 699 18.93 21.30 1.57
N VAL A 700 19.53 21.88 0.53
CA VAL A 700 19.84 23.31 0.45
C VAL A 700 19.48 23.84 -0.93
N ASP A 701 19.26 25.15 -1.03
CA ASP A 701 18.88 25.80 -2.27
C ASP A 701 20.01 25.69 -3.32
N PRO A 702 19.72 25.23 -4.55
CA PRO A 702 20.72 25.08 -5.59
C PRO A 702 21.19 26.40 -6.23
N GLN A 703 20.47 27.51 -6.06
CA GLN A 703 20.66 28.79 -6.74
C GLN A 703 21.34 29.87 -5.87
N GLU A 704 21.68 29.55 -4.61
CA GLU A 704 22.08 30.54 -3.58
C GLU A 704 23.16 31.55 -4.03
N THR A 705 22.96 32.81 -3.60
CA THR A 705 23.80 33.97 -3.93
C THR A 705 25.21 33.94 -3.28
N LYS A 706 26.14 34.77 -3.81
CA LYS A 706 27.58 34.79 -3.44
C LYS A 706 27.91 34.82 -1.94
N ASP A 707 27.03 35.35 -1.08
CA ASP A 707 27.29 35.50 0.36
C ASP A 707 26.70 34.36 1.23
N GLU A 708 25.87 33.47 0.65
CA GLU A 708 25.23 32.34 1.35
C GLU A 708 25.42 30.98 0.63
N ASP A 709 26.10 30.90 -0.54
CA ASP A 709 26.28 29.66 -1.32
C ASP A 709 27.04 28.55 -0.56
N ASN A 710 26.29 27.84 0.27
CA ASN A 710 26.76 26.85 1.23
C ASN A 710 27.44 25.67 0.55
N ILE A 711 26.88 25.21 -0.57
CA ILE A 711 27.45 24.16 -1.40
C ILE A 711 28.80 24.61 -1.95
N LYS A 712 28.89 25.84 -2.46
CA LYS A 712 30.13 26.36 -3.02
C LYS A 712 31.25 26.43 -1.98
N LEU A 713 30.94 26.74 -0.72
CA LEU A 713 31.95 26.74 0.35
C LEU A 713 32.59 25.35 0.54
N ILE A 714 31.79 24.29 0.52
CA ILE A 714 32.26 22.91 0.63
C ILE A 714 33.03 22.52 -0.65
N HIS A 715 32.45 22.82 -1.81
CA HIS A 715 33.09 22.59 -3.11
C HIS A 715 34.48 23.22 -3.18
N ASP A 716 34.61 24.50 -2.82
CA ASP A 716 35.86 25.24 -2.86
C ASP A 716 36.87 24.72 -1.82
N ALA A 717 36.40 24.27 -0.65
CA ALA A 717 37.26 23.61 0.32
C ALA A 717 37.84 22.30 -0.20
N ILE A 718 37.02 21.45 -0.84
CA ILE A 718 37.48 20.22 -1.49
C ILE A 718 38.45 20.55 -2.63
N ARG A 719 38.09 21.50 -3.51
CA ARG A 719 38.91 21.89 -4.67
C ARG A 719 40.30 22.41 -4.31
N ARG A 720 40.45 23.08 -3.16
CA ARG A 720 41.76 23.53 -2.67
C ARG A 720 42.73 22.36 -2.44
N LYS A 721 42.24 21.19 -2.07
CA LYS A 721 43.05 19.98 -1.81
C LYS A 721 43.05 18.99 -2.98
N HIS A 722 41.92 18.93 -3.70
CA HIS A 722 41.65 18.02 -4.82
C HIS A 722 41.30 18.84 -6.07
N PRO A 723 42.28 19.41 -6.77
CA PRO A 723 42.03 20.35 -7.86
C PRO A 723 41.30 19.72 -9.06
N TYR A 724 41.40 18.39 -9.23
CA TYR A 724 40.88 17.69 -10.41
C TYR A 724 39.87 16.58 -10.09
N THR A 725 39.69 16.14 -8.85
CA THR A 725 38.76 15.03 -8.53
C THR A 725 37.29 15.43 -8.70
N PRO A 726 36.46 14.83 -9.57
CA PRO A 726 35.07 15.25 -9.79
C PRO A 726 34.24 15.36 -8.51
N ILE A 727 33.32 16.33 -8.47
CA ILE A 727 32.36 16.52 -7.37
C ILE A 727 30.94 16.52 -7.95
N LEU A 728 30.16 15.49 -7.63
CA LEU A 728 28.76 15.37 -8.02
C LEU A 728 27.91 15.90 -6.87
N ILE A 729 27.00 16.82 -7.16
CA ILE A 729 26.27 17.56 -6.12
C ILE A 729 24.76 17.39 -6.33
N PHE A 730 24.05 17.09 -5.25
CA PHE A 730 22.62 16.86 -5.22
C PHE A 730 21.98 17.78 -4.18
N ALA A 731 21.05 18.62 -4.64
CA ALA A 731 20.39 19.66 -3.85
C ALA A 731 18.90 19.34 -3.62
N GLY A 732 18.21 20.14 -2.80
CA GLY A 732 16.80 19.98 -2.46
C GLY A 732 16.16 21.29 -2.00
N HIS A 733 15.13 21.22 -1.16
CA HIS A 733 14.55 22.32 -0.39
C HIS A 733 13.66 23.31 -1.16
N THR A 734 14.02 23.68 -2.39
CA THR A 734 13.29 24.71 -3.17
C THR A 734 12.25 24.16 -4.13
N HIS A 735 12.07 22.83 -4.16
CA HIS A 735 11.00 22.17 -4.91
C HIS A 735 11.06 22.38 -6.44
N GLN A 736 12.26 22.45 -7.03
CA GLN A 736 12.47 22.74 -8.45
C GLN A 736 13.30 21.67 -9.17
N ARG A 737 13.12 21.57 -10.48
CA ARG A 737 14.11 20.96 -11.39
C ARG A 737 15.17 22.02 -11.70
N TRP A 738 16.43 21.77 -11.37
CA TRP A 738 17.49 22.76 -11.58
C TRP A 738 18.86 22.13 -11.76
N CYS A 739 19.72 22.77 -12.57
CA CYS A 739 21.11 22.37 -12.76
C CYS A 739 22.04 23.58 -12.83
N ARG A 740 23.25 23.42 -12.29
CA ARG A 740 24.38 24.32 -12.54
C ARG A 740 25.71 23.57 -12.54
N THR A 741 26.70 24.16 -13.21
CA THR A 741 28.07 23.65 -13.21
C THR A 741 28.98 24.57 -12.40
N PHE A 742 30.08 24.02 -11.87
CA PHE A 742 31.10 24.82 -11.18
C PHE A 742 32.40 24.75 -11.97
N GLU A 743 32.85 25.91 -12.41
CA GLU A 743 34.15 26.06 -13.06
C GLU A 743 35.26 26.25 -12.02
N SER A 744 36.35 25.50 -12.17
CA SER A 744 37.57 25.69 -11.38
C SER A 744 38.79 25.51 -12.27
N ARG A 745 39.74 26.46 -12.22
CA ARG A 745 40.94 26.48 -13.09
C ARG A 745 40.60 26.34 -14.59
N ASN A 746 39.54 27.04 -15.02
CA ASN A 746 39.01 27.01 -16.40
C ASN A 746 38.53 25.63 -16.88
N ALA A 747 38.14 24.74 -15.95
CA ALA A 747 37.59 23.44 -16.25
C ALA A 747 36.27 23.16 -15.49
N THR A 748 35.26 22.65 -16.19
CA THR A 748 34.02 22.14 -15.59
C THR A 748 34.23 20.70 -15.15
N ARG A 749 34.32 20.50 -13.84
CA ARG A 749 34.56 19.18 -13.21
C ARG A 749 33.61 18.88 -12.06
N SER A 750 32.59 19.72 -11.88
CA SER A 750 31.56 19.52 -10.88
C SER A 750 30.22 19.99 -11.45
N MET A 751 29.15 19.24 -11.16
CA MET A 751 27.78 19.57 -11.54
C MET A 751 26.88 19.40 -10.32
N LEU A 752 25.91 20.30 -10.19
CA LEU A 752 24.81 20.21 -9.25
C LEU A 752 23.51 19.98 -10.00
N ILE A 753 22.65 19.10 -9.49
CA ILE A 753 21.23 19.04 -9.85
C ILE A 753 20.32 19.11 -8.62
N GLN A 754 19.08 19.51 -8.85
CA GLN A 754 17.93 19.34 -7.96
C GLN A 754 16.80 18.69 -8.75
N SER A 755 16.08 17.78 -8.11
CA SER A 755 15.18 16.83 -8.78
C SER A 755 13.73 16.98 -8.36
N GLY A 756 13.16 18.19 -8.50
CA GLY A 756 11.72 18.41 -8.35
C GLY A 756 11.20 18.31 -6.93
N ARG A 757 10.00 17.73 -6.75
CA ARG A 757 9.27 17.60 -5.47
C ARG A 757 8.17 16.56 -5.54
N TYR A 758 7.58 16.19 -4.39
CA TYR A 758 6.34 15.42 -4.28
C TYR A 758 6.32 14.14 -5.13
N PHE A 759 7.50 13.57 -5.32
CA PHE A 759 7.72 12.44 -6.20
C PHE A 759 7.21 12.65 -7.64
N ASP A 760 7.26 13.88 -8.16
CA ASP A 760 6.96 14.19 -9.57
C ASP A 760 8.14 13.88 -10.50
N THR A 761 9.35 13.82 -9.94
CA THR A 761 10.60 13.77 -10.67
C THR A 761 11.57 12.78 -10.06
N VAL A 762 12.20 11.98 -10.90
CA VAL A 762 13.46 11.30 -10.59
C VAL A 762 14.57 11.96 -11.38
N GLY A 763 15.59 12.48 -10.71
CA GLY A 763 16.75 13.07 -11.37
C GLY A 763 17.73 12.03 -11.83
N TRP A 764 18.41 12.32 -12.93
CA TRP A 764 19.53 11.54 -13.46
C TRP A 764 20.73 12.46 -13.68
N MET A 765 21.90 12.05 -13.17
CA MET A 765 23.19 12.63 -13.51
C MET A 765 24.14 11.53 -13.97
N SER A 766 24.92 11.76 -15.01
CA SER A 766 26.06 10.92 -15.35
C SER A 766 27.31 11.73 -15.65
N VAL A 767 28.47 11.13 -15.42
CA VAL A 767 29.77 11.73 -15.70
C VAL A 767 30.73 10.72 -16.32
N LYS A 768 31.43 11.12 -17.38
CA LYS A 768 32.61 10.41 -17.88
C LYS A 768 33.85 10.92 -17.17
N LEU A 769 34.57 10.02 -16.52
CA LEU A 769 35.72 10.31 -15.69
C LEU A 769 37.02 10.31 -16.51
N ASP A 770 38.04 10.96 -15.97
CA ASP A 770 39.43 10.81 -16.42
C ASP A 770 40.31 10.35 -15.24
N ASN A 771 41.63 10.45 -15.39
CA ASN A 771 42.59 10.03 -14.37
C ASN A 771 42.80 11.06 -13.24
N ASN A 772 42.04 12.16 -13.20
CA ASN A 772 42.16 13.25 -12.22
C ASN A 772 43.55 13.93 -12.18
N THR A 773 44.32 13.91 -13.27
CA THR A 773 45.64 14.58 -13.31
C THR A 773 45.68 15.85 -14.15
N THR A 774 44.60 16.19 -14.87
CA THR A 774 44.60 17.31 -15.83
C THR A 774 43.42 18.26 -15.63
N PRO A 775 43.55 19.57 -15.97
CA PRO A 775 42.47 20.55 -15.93
C PRO A 775 41.58 20.44 -17.19
N ARG A 776 41.16 19.23 -17.58
CA ARG A 776 40.25 19.04 -18.72
C ARG A 776 38.80 19.05 -18.24
N ASN A 777 37.88 19.53 -19.09
CA ASN A 777 36.45 19.43 -18.84
C ASN A 777 36.05 17.95 -18.80
N LEU A 778 35.24 17.59 -17.80
CA LEU A 778 34.54 16.32 -17.80
C LEU A 778 33.23 16.48 -18.57
N THR A 779 32.73 15.37 -19.14
CA THR A 779 31.42 15.36 -19.79
C THR A 779 30.37 14.94 -18.78
N PHE A 780 29.54 15.88 -18.35
CA PHE A 780 28.37 15.64 -17.52
C PHE A 780 27.10 15.63 -18.36
N LYS A 781 26.13 14.81 -17.97
CA LYS A 781 24.78 14.80 -18.53
C LYS A 781 23.76 14.78 -17.41
N ARG A 782 22.63 15.47 -17.61
CA ARG A 782 21.51 15.53 -16.67
C ARG A 782 20.19 15.28 -17.37
N ARG A 783 19.29 14.52 -16.73
CA ARG A 783 17.90 14.35 -17.15
C ARG A 783 16.97 14.44 -15.94
N TYR A 784 15.75 14.92 -16.15
CA TYR A 784 14.67 14.88 -15.18
C TYR A 784 13.59 13.98 -15.74
N LEU A 785 13.32 12.88 -15.05
CA LEU A 785 12.39 11.85 -15.47
C LEU A 785 11.05 12.12 -14.80
N ASP A 786 9.98 12.18 -15.58
CA ASP A 786 8.62 12.12 -15.04
C ASP A 786 8.42 10.79 -14.30
N ASN A 787 7.94 10.84 -13.05
CA ASN A 787 7.77 9.66 -12.22
C ASN A 787 6.54 8.83 -12.65
N ASN A 788 6.70 7.98 -13.65
CA ASN A 788 5.68 6.97 -13.99
C ASN A 788 6.33 5.72 -14.59
N VAL A 789 5.55 4.65 -14.61
CA VAL A 789 5.98 3.35 -15.15
C VAL A 789 6.43 3.43 -16.60
N ASP A 790 5.73 4.16 -17.46
CA ASP A 790 6.04 4.21 -18.89
C ASP A 790 7.40 4.87 -19.13
N THR A 791 7.71 5.90 -18.34
CA THR A 791 9.03 6.51 -18.27
C THR A 791 10.10 5.51 -17.83
N TYR A 792 9.86 4.77 -16.75
CA TYR A 792 10.81 3.77 -16.25
C TYR A 792 11.06 2.61 -17.21
N MET A 793 9.99 2.12 -17.85
CA MET A 793 10.04 1.07 -18.86
C MET A 793 10.80 1.51 -20.11
N PHE A 794 10.61 2.76 -20.54
CA PHE A 794 11.36 3.34 -21.64
C PHE A 794 12.88 3.37 -21.35
N HIS A 795 13.29 3.89 -20.18
CA HIS A 795 14.72 4.04 -19.86
C HIS A 795 15.41 2.72 -19.52
N THR A 796 14.65 1.70 -19.12
CA THR A 796 15.17 0.33 -18.95
C THR A 796 15.14 -0.50 -20.23
N ASN A 797 14.49 0.00 -21.28
CA ASN A 797 14.21 -0.71 -22.53
C ASN A 797 13.43 -2.02 -22.30
N ILE A 798 12.53 -2.03 -21.31
CA ILE A 798 11.64 -3.15 -21.00
C ILE A 798 10.22 -2.74 -21.38
N THR A 799 9.67 -3.35 -22.42
CA THR A 799 8.34 -2.98 -22.95
C THR A 799 7.18 -3.76 -22.34
N ASP A 800 7.48 -4.80 -21.56
CA ASP A 800 6.50 -5.67 -20.90
C ASP A 800 6.52 -5.41 -19.39
N ARG A 801 5.40 -4.93 -18.86
CA ARG A 801 5.26 -4.60 -17.44
C ARG A 801 5.56 -5.79 -16.54
N HIS A 802 5.20 -7.01 -16.93
CA HIS A 802 5.46 -8.22 -16.13
C HIS A 802 6.95 -8.55 -16.01
N LYS A 803 7.78 -8.08 -16.95
CA LYS A 803 9.24 -8.21 -16.91
C LYS A 803 9.90 -7.03 -16.21
N PHE A 804 9.26 -5.86 -16.26
CA PHE A 804 9.71 -4.69 -15.54
C PHE A 804 9.46 -4.84 -14.03
N ASP A 805 8.31 -5.39 -13.63
CA ASP A 805 7.98 -5.58 -12.24
C ASP A 805 8.91 -6.59 -11.56
N THR A 806 9.59 -6.14 -10.51
CA THR A 806 10.28 -7.04 -9.58
C THR A 806 9.32 -7.51 -8.48
N LEU A 807 9.55 -8.70 -7.92
CA LEU A 807 8.71 -9.20 -6.82
C LEU A 807 8.70 -8.26 -5.61
N SER A 808 9.87 -7.71 -5.25
CA SER A 808 10.00 -6.74 -4.16
C SER A 808 9.34 -5.40 -4.49
N GLY A 809 9.36 -4.97 -5.76
CA GLY A 809 8.61 -3.80 -6.22
C GLY A 809 7.11 -3.99 -6.07
N ILE A 810 6.56 -5.11 -6.56
CA ILE A 810 5.14 -5.46 -6.39
C ILE A 810 4.75 -5.51 -4.91
N PHE A 811 5.60 -6.12 -4.06
CA PHE A 811 5.38 -6.17 -2.62
C PHE A 811 5.29 -4.78 -2.01
N LEU A 812 6.22 -3.88 -2.38
CA LEU A 812 6.26 -2.51 -1.87
C LEU A 812 5.03 -1.71 -2.31
N SER A 813 4.64 -1.76 -3.60
CA SER A 813 3.40 -1.16 -4.11
C SER A 813 2.16 -1.67 -3.37
N SER A 814 2.09 -2.98 -3.12
CA SER A 814 0.97 -3.61 -2.42
C SER A 814 0.92 -3.19 -0.94
N TYR A 815 2.07 -3.07 -0.29
CA TYR A 815 2.17 -2.63 1.09
C TYR A 815 1.74 -1.17 1.25
N ILE A 816 2.13 -0.30 0.33
CA ILE A 816 1.70 1.11 0.29
C ILE A 816 0.18 1.20 0.18
N LYS A 817 -0.43 0.49 -0.77
CA LYS A 817 -1.90 0.45 -0.93
C LYS A 817 -2.63 -0.05 0.32
N ARG A 818 -2.07 -1.04 1.01
CA ARG A 818 -2.63 -1.54 2.28
C ARG A 818 -2.55 -0.48 3.37
N MET A 819 -1.44 0.24 3.49
CA MET A 819 -1.31 1.33 4.45
C MET A 819 -2.32 2.45 4.16
N GLU A 820 -2.52 2.83 2.91
CA GLU A 820 -3.54 3.83 2.56
C GLU A 820 -4.95 3.37 2.96
N LYS A 821 -5.24 2.08 2.80
CA LYS A 821 -6.51 1.48 3.21
C LYS A 821 -6.64 1.39 4.74
N SER A 822 -5.62 0.96 5.46
CA SER A 822 -5.65 0.80 6.92
C SER A 822 -5.83 2.12 7.64
N GLU A 823 -5.23 3.19 7.11
CA GLU A 823 -5.32 4.55 7.66
C GLU A 823 -6.59 5.31 7.22
N ALA A 824 -7.48 4.63 6.47
CA ALA A 824 -8.66 5.19 5.83
C ALA A 824 -8.36 6.45 5.00
N LEU A 825 -7.17 6.54 4.39
CA LEU A 825 -6.77 7.68 3.56
C LEU A 825 -7.59 7.74 2.26
N SER A 826 -8.07 6.59 1.79
CA SER A 826 -8.99 6.48 0.66
C SER A 826 -10.44 6.85 1.00
N LYS A 827 -10.75 7.27 2.24
CA LYS A 827 -12.10 7.71 2.62
C LYS A 827 -12.48 8.93 1.79
N VAL A 828 -13.54 8.81 1.00
CA VAL A 828 -14.11 9.90 0.20
C VAL A 828 -15.01 10.76 1.09
N TYR A 829 -14.78 12.08 1.09
CA TYR A 829 -15.62 13.08 1.76
C TYR A 829 -16.64 13.72 0.81
N GLY A 830 -16.39 13.70 -0.50
CA GLY A 830 -17.28 14.26 -1.51
C GLY A 830 -16.66 14.20 -2.90
N GLU A 831 -17.36 14.76 -3.88
CA GLU A 831 -16.91 14.92 -5.27
C GLU A 831 -16.69 16.40 -5.57
N ILE A 832 -15.59 16.71 -6.25
CA ILE A 832 -15.25 18.06 -6.72
C ILE A 832 -15.59 18.16 -8.20
N ASP A 833 -16.34 19.19 -8.59
CA ASP A 833 -16.87 19.38 -9.95
C ASP A 833 -15.88 20.02 -10.93
N HIS A 834 -14.92 20.81 -10.44
CA HIS A 834 -13.85 21.40 -11.27
C HIS A 834 -12.55 21.57 -10.48
N ASP A 835 -11.45 21.79 -11.20
CA ASP A 835 -10.12 21.95 -10.59
C ASP A 835 -9.95 23.33 -9.94
N TYR A 836 -9.39 23.35 -8.73
CA TYR A 836 -8.95 24.53 -8.00
C TYR A 836 -7.42 24.59 -7.93
N TYR A 837 -6.87 25.66 -8.49
CA TYR A 837 -5.45 25.83 -8.67
C TYR A 837 -4.85 26.82 -7.67
N LEU A 838 -3.68 26.46 -7.15
CA LEU A 838 -2.90 27.30 -6.25
C LEU A 838 -2.27 28.49 -6.98
N ASP A 839 -1.70 28.26 -8.18
CA ASP A 839 -0.87 29.24 -8.89
C ASP A 839 -1.25 29.48 -10.36
N ARG A 840 -2.39 28.93 -10.84
CA ARG A 840 -2.83 29.08 -12.25
C ARG A 840 -3.88 30.16 -12.48
N ASN A 841 -4.51 30.64 -11.41
CA ASN A 841 -5.65 31.55 -11.45
C ASN A 841 -5.45 32.65 -10.42
N GLU A 842 -5.69 33.91 -10.81
CA GLU A 842 -5.63 35.03 -9.88
C GLU A 842 -6.67 34.87 -8.76
N TRP A 843 -6.35 35.46 -7.61
CA TRP A 843 -7.29 35.58 -6.51
C TRP A 843 -7.51 37.06 -6.19
N THR A 844 -8.77 37.46 -6.06
CA THR A 844 -9.16 38.81 -5.65
C THR A 844 -9.98 38.76 -4.36
N ASP A 845 -9.97 39.84 -3.58
CA ASP A 845 -10.76 39.99 -2.36
C ASP A 845 -12.28 40.07 -2.63
N LEU A 846 -12.69 40.08 -3.91
CA LEU A 846 -14.06 40.15 -4.41
C LEU A 846 -14.59 38.85 -5.06
N GLU A 847 -13.79 37.77 -5.09
CA GLU A 847 -14.16 36.46 -5.67
C GLU A 847 -14.65 36.49 -7.13
N GLU A 848 -13.75 36.71 -8.09
CA GLU A 848 -14.15 36.56 -9.51
C GLU A 848 -13.78 35.19 -10.10
N ASP A 849 -12.76 34.49 -9.57
CA ASP A 849 -12.30 33.23 -10.15
C ASP A 849 -12.70 31.99 -9.32
N LYS A 850 -13.57 31.17 -9.92
CA LYS A 850 -14.08 29.91 -9.35
C LYS A 850 -13.06 28.77 -9.35
N ASN A 851 -11.96 28.92 -10.08
CA ASN A 851 -10.89 27.93 -10.20
C ASN A 851 -9.67 28.28 -9.33
N SER A 852 -9.71 29.35 -8.52
CA SER A 852 -8.65 29.66 -7.56
C SER A 852 -8.83 28.88 -6.25
N LEU A 853 -7.77 28.21 -5.79
CA LEU A 853 -7.74 27.53 -4.50
C LEU A 853 -7.90 28.49 -3.31
N PHE A 854 -7.39 29.73 -3.43
CA PHE A 854 -7.58 30.75 -2.41
C PHE A 854 -9.05 31.17 -2.29
N SER A 855 -9.76 31.29 -3.42
CA SER A 855 -11.22 31.52 -3.43
C SER A 855 -11.97 30.38 -2.73
N PHE A 856 -11.64 29.13 -3.05
CA PHE A 856 -12.21 27.95 -2.41
C PHE A 856 -12.00 27.96 -0.89
N TYR A 857 -10.76 28.19 -0.45
CA TYR A 857 -10.43 28.22 0.98
C TYR A 857 -11.19 29.32 1.73
N LEU A 858 -11.27 30.52 1.16
CA LEU A 858 -11.99 31.64 1.78
C LEU A 858 -13.51 31.39 1.83
N ASN A 859 -14.07 30.72 0.82
CA ASN A 859 -15.46 30.25 0.83
C ASN A 859 -15.72 29.23 1.94
N ALA A 860 -14.81 28.28 2.13
CA ALA A 860 -14.87 27.34 3.24
C ALA A 860 -14.76 28.06 4.60
N VAL A 861 -13.89 29.06 4.74
CA VAL A 861 -13.79 29.88 5.96
C VAL A 861 -15.11 30.59 6.26
N GLN A 862 -15.70 31.25 5.27
CA GLN A 862 -16.95 32.00 5.46
C GLN A 862 -18.13 31.09 5.82
N THR A 863 -18.22 29.91 5.21
CA THR A 863 -19.35 28.98 5.40
C THR A 863 -19.20 28.10 6.63
N SER A 864 -17.97 27.68 6.94
CA SER A 864 -17.72 26.64 7.94
C SER A 864 -17.00 27.16 9.19
N LEU A 865 -16.11 28.14 9.07
CA LEU A 865 -15.36 28.67 10.21
C LEU A 865 -16.12 29.78 10.93
N VAL A 866 -16.59 30.79 10.19
CA VAL A 866 -17.12 32.02 10.78
C VAL A 866 -18.55 31.84 11.28
N ASP A 867 -18.76 32.07 12.58
CA ASP A 867 -20.11 32.18 13.15
C ASP A 867 -20.63 33.60 12.94
N ALA A 868 -21.57 33.76 12.01
CA ALA A 868 -22.18 35.04 11.66
C ALA A 868 -22.92 35.72 12.82
N LYS A 869 -23.41 34.95 13.81
CA LYS A 869 -24.05 35.53 15.01
C LYS A 869 -23.02 36.10 15.97
N ARG A 870 -21.88 35.42 16.13
CA ARG A 870 -20.80 35.87 17.01
C ARG A 870 -19.95 36.96 16.38
N SER A 871 -19.74 36.89 15.08
CA SER A 871 -18.83 37.77 14.33
C SER A 871 -19.59 38.37 13.15
N PRO A 872 -20.52 39.32 13.39
CA PRO A 872 -21.27 39.95 12.30
C PRO A 872 -20.34 40.75 11.37
N ASN A 873 -19.32 41.40 11.95
CA ASN A 873 -18.26 42.10 11.24
C ASN A 873 -16.94 41.37 11.45
N TRP A 874 -16.34 40.87 10.38
CA TRP A 874 -15.11 40.09 10.48
C TRP A 874 -14.15 40.33 9.32
N LEU A 875 -12.87 40.08 9.58
CA LEU A 875 -11.79 40.03 8.60
C LEU A 875 -10.99 38.75 8.85
N PHE A 876 -10.91 37.87 7.85
CA PHE A 876 -10.02 36.72 7.87
C PHE A 876 -8.79 37.00 7.01
N PHE A 877 -7.60 36.61 7.48
CA PHE A 877 -6.43 36.53 6.60
C PHE A 877 -5.44 35.45 7.05
N SER A 878 -4.72 34.88 6.07
CA SER A 878 -3.67 33.90 6.31
C SER A 878 -2.54 34.04 5.29
N ASN A 879 -1.36 33.55 5.66
CA ASN A 879 -0.27 33.30 4.72
C ASN A 879 -0.63 32.11 3.80
N TRP A 880 -0.19 32.15 2.54
CA TRP A 880 -0.46 31.12 1.53
C TRP A 880 0.08 29.74 1.90
N GLY A 881 1.16 29.66 2.68
CA GLY A 881 1.84 28.40 3.03
C GLY A 881 1.03 27.46 3.94
N ILE A 882 -0.24 27.78 4.22
CA ILE A 882 -1.21 26.85 4.82
C ILE A 882 -1.78 25.86 3.79
N VAL A 883 -1.76 26.21 2.50
CA VAL A 883 -2.15 25.32 1.39
C VAL A 883 -0.90 24.88 0.62
N ARG A 884 -0.82 23.61 0.26
CA ARG A 884 0.40 22.97 -0.28
C ARG A 884 0.25 22.39 -1.69
N ASP A 885 -0.97 22.09 -2.12
CA ASP A 885 -1.25 21.54 -3.46
C ASP A 885 -2.63 21.96 -4.01
N ASN A 886 -2.86 21.70 -5.29
CA ASN A 886 -4.12 21.93 -6.00
C ASN A 886 -5.22 20.96 -5.51
N ILE A 887 -6.47 21.30 -5.81
CA ILE A 887 -7.59 20.37 -5.69
C ILE A 887 -8.06 20.03 -7.09
N TYR A 888 -7.97 18.76 -7.46
CA TYR A 888 -8.46 18.31 -8.76
C TYR A 888 -9.89 17.78 -8.67
N ARG A 889 -10.63 17.91 -9.76
CA ARG A 889 -11.97 17.37 -9.94
C ARG A 889 -12.01 15.84 -9.73
N GLY A 890 -13.16 15.35 -9.30
CA GLY A 890 -13.38 13.96 -8.89
C GLY A 890 -13.40 13.79 -7.38
N SER A 891 -13.22 12.55 -6.92
CA SER A 891 -13.37 12.22 -5.50
C SER A 891 -12.35 12.97 -4.63
N PHE A 892 -12.84 13.67 -3.60
CA PHE A 892 -12.02 14.29 -2.55
C PHE A 892 -11.89 13.33 -1.39
N THR A 893 -10.66 12.92 -1.09
CA THR A 893 -10.33 11.89 -0.11
C THR A 893 -9.65 12.47 1.13
N LYS A 894 -9.54 11.66 2.18
CA LYS A 894 -8.73 12.00 3.36
C LYS A 894 -7.26 12.19 3.02
N SER A 895 -6.72 11.50 2.01
CA SER A 895 -5.35 11.78 1.54
C SER A 895 -5.23 13.19 0.94
N ASP A 896 -6.20 13.60 0.13
CA ASP A 896 -6.22 14.95 -0.47
C ASP A 896 -6.22 16.04 0.61
N LEU A 897 -6.97 15.85 1.69
CA LEU A 897 -6.96 16.76 2.84
C LEU A 897 -5.54 16.99 3.39
N TYR A 898 -4.77 15.92 3.59
CA TYR A 898 -3.39 16.02 4.05
C TYR A 898 -2.45 16.58 2.99
N ALA A 899 -2.66 16.27 1.72
CA ALA A 899 -1.89 16.85 0.62
C ALA A 899 -2.04 18.38 0.55
N ILE A 900 -3.26 18.87 0.76
CA ILE A 900 -3.58 20.31 0.69
C ILE A 900 -3.16 21.02 1.98
N SER A 901 -3.48 20.47 3.14
CA SER A 901 -3.31 21.10 4.45
C SER A 901 -2.71 20.12 5.48
N PRO A 902 -1.42 19.75 5.35
CA PRO A 902 -0.80 18.65 6.12
C PRO A 902 -0.61 18.92 7.62
N ASP A 903 -0.68 20.16 8.09
CA ASP A 903 -0.43 20.49 9.50
C ASP A 903 -1.68 20.30 10.36
N ALA A 904 -1.98 19.03 10.64
CA ALA A 904 -3.09 18.64 11.50
C ALA A 904 -2.73 18.66 13.01
N SER A 905 -1.48 18.97 13.35
CA SER A 905 -1.00 19.08 14.74
C SER A 905 -1.50 20.33 15.47
N ASP A 906 -2.09 21.28 14.72
CA ASP A 906 -2.65 22.50 15.26
C ASP A 906 -4.14 22.32 15.59
N THR A 907 -4.41 21.57 16.67
CA THR A 907 -5.76 21.22 17.17
C THR A 907 -6.62 22.43 17.60
N SER A 908 -6.14 23.66 17.42
CA SER A 908 -6.97 24.86 17.35
C SER A 908 -6.36 25.88 16.39
N PRO A 909 -6.68 25.81 15.08
CA PRO A 909 -5.87 26.47 14.05
C PRO A 909 -6.12 27.99 13.93
N PHE A 910 -7.15 28.53 14.60
CA PHE A 910 -7.57 29.92 14.41
C PHE A 910 -7.61 30.72 15.71
N LEU A 911 -6.94 31.87 15.67
CA LEU A 911 -6.94 32.88 16.72
C LEU A 911 -7.81 34.06 16.28
N TYR A 912 -8.36 34.79 17.25
CA TYR A 912 -9.06 36.03 16.98
C TYR A 912 -8.79 37.13 17.99
N ILE A 913 -9.03 38.36 17.55
CA ILE A 913 -9.02 39.60 18.35
C ILE A 913 -10.10 40.54 17.83
N THR A 914 -10.72 41.31 18.72
CA THR A 914 -11.68 42.36 18.37
C THR A 914 -10.96 43.70 18.34
N VAL A 915 -11.04 44.41 17.20
CA VAL A 915 -10.44 45.75 17.04
C VAL A 915 -11.45 46.71 16.39
N PRO A 916 -11.29 48.04 16.56
CA PRO A 916 -12.09 49.01 15.81
C PRO A 916 -11.91 48.86 14.30
N ARG A 917 -12.96 49.13 13.51
CA ARG A 917 -12.90 49.11 12.03
C ARG A 917 -11.68 49.88 11.48
N ARG A 918 -11.36 51.06 12.02
CA ARG A 918 -10.21 51.86 11.58
C ARG A 918 -8.86 51.12 11.67
N ILE A 919 -8.73 50.17 12.60
CA ILE A 919 -7.55 49.31 12.76
C ILE A 919 -7.64 48.12 11.80
N ALA A 920 -8.81 47.51 11.68
CA ALA A 920 -9.06 46.39 10.78
C ALA A 920 -8.71 46.73 9.32
N ASP A 921 -9.08 47.93 8.86
CA ASP A 921 -8.82 48.41 7.48
C ASP A 921 -7.31 48.53 7.15
N GLN A 922 -6.43 48.60 8.15
CA GLN A 922 -4.98 48.77 7.97
C GLN A 922 -4.18 47.48 8.26
N ILE A 923 -4.84 46.42 8.74
CA ILE A 923 -4.13 45.32 9.40
C ILE A 923 -3.36 44.42 8.43
N VAL A 924 -3.95 44.11 7.27
CA VAL A 924 -3.33 43.25 6.25
C VAL A 924 -2.13 43.95 5.63
N GLU A 925 -2.29 45.21 5.21
CA GLU A 925 -1.21 46.01 4.63
C GLU A 925 -0.07 46.23 5.63
N THR A 926 -0.39 46.51 6.89
CA THR A 926 0.63 46.66 7.93
C THR A 926 1.34 45.35 8.20
N THR A 927 0.63 44.22 8.18
CA THR A 927 1.25 42.88 8.29
C THR A 927 2.24 42.65 7.17
N GLN A 928 1.85 42.90 5.92
CA GLN A 928 2.74 42.78 4.76
C GLN A 928 3.99 43.65 4.91
N ARG A 929 3.85 44.91 5.36
CA ARG A 929 4.99 45.81 5.60
C ARG A 929 5.90 45.33 6.74
N VAL A 930 5.33 44.82 7.84
CA VAL A 930 6.09 44.29 8.99
C VAL A 930 6.88 43.06 8.58
N ASP A 931 6.23 42.14 7.87
CA ASP A 931 6.83 40.90 7.40
C ASP A 931 7.94 41.19 6.39
N LYS A 932 7.67 42.05 5.39
CA LYS A 932 8.68 42.54 4.46
C LYS A 932 9.84 43.23 5.18
N ALA A 933 9.58 44.09 6.17
CA ALA A 933 10.65 44.72 6.95
C ALA A 933 11.47 43.71 7.77
N LYS A 934 10.87 42.61 8.24
CA LYS A 934 11.59 41.50 8.87
C LYS A 934 12.45 40.74 7.87
N GLU A 935 11.98 40.57 6.63
CA GLU A 935 12.77 40.01 5.53
C GLU A 935 13.92 40.95 5.11
N ASP A 936 13.65 42.24 4.95
CA ASP A 936 14.62 43.27 4.54
C ASP A 936 15.67 43.51 5.63
N ARG A 937 15.30 43.48 6.92
CA ARG A 937 16.26 43.53 8.05
C ARG A 937 17.15 42.30 8.12
N LYS A 938 16.69 41.16 7.61
CA LYS A 938 17.54 39.97 7.40
C LYS A 938 18.48 40.13 6.19
N GLN A 939 18.29 41.15 5.33
CA GLN A 939 19.02 41.39 4.07
C GLN A 939 19.76 42.76 4.01
N ALA A 940 20.22 43.34 5.13
CA ALA A 940 20.90 44.66 5.10
C ALA A 940 22.07 44.73 4.08
N PRO A 941 22.26 45.85 3.34
CA PRO A 941 22.96 45.84 2.05
C PRO A 941 24.49 45.89 2.14
N LYS A 942 25.16 45.19 1.23
CA LYS A 942 26.56 45.43 0.84
C LYS A 942 26.63 45.86 -0.63
N PRO A 943 27.66 46.62 -1.05
CA PRO A 943 27.63 47.36 -2.32
C PRO A 943 27.66 46.41 -3.51
N GLN A 944 26.70 46.54 -4.44
CA GLN A 944 26.72 45.84 -5.72
C GLN A 944 27.62 46.57 -6.72
N PRO A 945 28.53 45.87 -7.42
CA PRO A 945 29.14 46.38 -8.65
C PRO A 945 28.10 46.43 -9.79
N LYS A 946 28.23 47.43 -10.65
CA LYS A 946 27.23 47.86 -11.66
C LYS A 946 27.05 46.98 -12.90
N ASP A 947 27.63 45.79 -12.99
CA ASP A 947 27.68 45.06 -14.27
C ASP A 947 27.08 43.65 -14.19
N PHE A 948 25.79 43.50 -13.88
CA PHE A 948 25.03 42.26 -14.15
C PHE A 948 23.52 42.57 -14.26
N GLU A 949 23.12 43.30 -15.30
CA GLU A 949 21.72 43.34 -15.77
C GLU A 949 21.57 42.45 -17.01
N ALA A 950 21.45 41.12 -16.84
CA ALA A 950 20.96 40.24 -17.90
C ALA A 950 20.56 38.81 -17.46
N ILE A 951 20.18 38.55 -16.21
CA ILE A 951 19.44 37.30 -15.86
C ILE A 951 18.48 37.64 -14.71
N LYS A 952 17.29 38.13 -15.02
CA LYS A 952 16.16 38.23 -14.09
C LYS A 952 15.16 37.15 -14.44
N ASP A 953 14.70 36.43 -13.42
CA ASP A 953 13.52 35.53 -13.39
C ASP A 953 13.39 34.51 -14.52
N SER A 954 13.91 33.30 -14.32
CA SER A 954 13.45 32.11 -15.06
C SER A 954 12.04 31.65 -14.66
N SER A 955 11.37 32.34 -13.73
CA SER A 955 9.93 32.18 -13.46
C SER A 955 9.04 33.07 -14.32
N GLN A 956 9.59 33.97 -15.16
CA GLN A 956 8.80 34.79 -16.08
C GLN A 956 9.46 34.87 -17.46
N VAL A 957 8.92 34.14 -18.44
CA VAL A 957 9.19 34.41 -19.86
C VAL A 957 7.87 34.50 -20.61
N HIS A 958 7.69 35.64 -21.28
CA HIS A 958 6.59 36.02 -22.13
C HIS A 958 6.27 34.99 -23.23
N PHE A 959 4.97 34.83 -23.51
CA PHE A 959 4.43 34.07 -24.62
C PHE A 959 4.97 34.59 -25.97
N SER A 960 5.68 33.74 -26.69
CA SER A 960 5.57 33.69 -28.16
C SER A 960 5.33 32.23 -28.56
N LEU A 961 4.17 31.98 -29.16
CA LEU A 961 3.88 30.71 -29.81
C LEU A 961 4.84 30.58 -31.00
N SER A 962 5.85 29.71 -30.88
CA SER A 962 6.48 29.17 -32.08
C SER A 962 5.47 28.24 -32.77
N PRO A 963 5.25 28.32 -34.10
CA PRO A 963 4.24 27.54 -34.81
C PRO A 963 4.51 26.02 -34.90
N GLU A 964 5.57 25.52 -34.28
CA GLU A 964 6.09 24.16 -34.46
C GLU A 964 6.12 23.37 -33.15
N ALA A 965 4.98 23.28 -32.45
CA ALA A 965 4.84 22.29 -31.38
C ALA A 965 4.70 20.87 -32.00
N PRO A 966 5.55 19.89 -31.64
CA PRO A 966 5.39 18.51 -32.10
C PRO A 966 4.04 17.93 -31.68
N ALA A 967 3.48 17.05 -32.49
CA ALA A 967 2.24 16.34 -32.18
C ALA A 967 2.43 15.51 -30.89
N ALA A 968 1.45 15.60 -29.97
CA ALA A 968 1.36 14.97 -28.64
C ALA A 968 2.02 15.75 -27.48
N THR A 969 1.35 16.75 -26.89
CA THR A 969 1.84 17.42 -25.68
C THR A 969 0.77 17.50 -24.58
N THR A 970 1.17 17.18 -23.34
CA THR A 970 0.38 17.33 -22.11
C THR A 970 1.03 18.37 -21.20
N TYR A 971 0.33 18.85 -20.18
CA TYR A 971 0.95 19.72 -19.18
C TYR A 971 2.01 18.99 -18.35
N GLY A 972 3.14 19.65 -18.12
CA GLY A 972 4.25 19.14 -17.31
C GLY A 972 5.37 20.17 -17.14
N TRP A 973 6.53 19.73 -16.69
CA TRP A 973 7.71 20.58 -16.52
C TRP A 973 8.37 20.91 -17.87
N VAL A 974 8.71 22.18 -18.09
CA VAL A 974 9.60 22.62 -19.17
C VAL A 974 10.76 23.39 -18.54
N THR A 975 11.84 22.67 -18.24
CA THR A 975 12.94 23.15 -17.41
C THR A 975 13.98 23.89 -18.26
N THR A 976 14.24 25.15 -17.93
CA THR A 976 15.38 25.92 -18.42
C THR A 976 16.28 26.31 -17.24
N ASP A 977 17.48 25.76 -17.20
CA ASP A 977 18.46 25.93 -16.12
C ASP A 977 19.84 26.37 -16.67
N GLN A 978 20.86 26.52 -15.82
CA GLN A 978 22.19 26.94 -16.28
C GLN A 978 22.88 25.89 -17.17
N CYS A 979 22.34 24.68 -17.24
CA CYS A 979 22.82 23.59 -18.06
C CYS A 979 22.05 23.47 -19.39
N GLY A 980 21.10 24.36 -19.67
CA GLY A 980 20.32 24.42 -20.91
C GLY A 980 18.82 24.14 -20.70
N ASN A 981 18.13 23.74 -21.77
CA ASN A 981 16.68 23.53 -21.80
C ASN A 981 16.24 22.12 -22.26
N ASP A 982 17.19 21.18 -22.28
CA ASP A 982 16.97 19.80 -22.74
C ASP A 982 16.83 18.80 -21.58
N GLY A 983 16.65 19.27 -20.33
CA GLY A 983 16.72 18.46 -19.13
C GLY A 983 15.61 17.43 -19.00
N ASP A 984 14.37 17.80 -19.32
CA ASP A 984 13.23 16.89 -19.17
C ASP A 984 13.28 15.77 -20.21
N ASP A 985 12.98 14.54 -19.79
CA ASP A 985 13.02 13.37 -20.66
C ASP A 985 11.82 13.28 -21.62
N VAL A 986 10.69 13.83 -21.18
CA VAL A 986 9.44 13.99 -21.94
C VAL A 986 9.28 15.46 -22.36
N SER A 987 8.68 15.68 -23.54
CA SER A 987 8.34 17.03 -24.01
C SER A 987 6.93 17.41 -23.54
N HIS A 988 6.80 18.53 -22.84
CA HIS A 988 5.52 19.01 -22.31
C HIS A 988 5.15 20.40 -22.80
N VAL A 989 3.87 20.75 -22.61
CA VAL A 989 3.46 22.16 -22.49
C VAL A 989 3.73 22.62 -21.07
N GLN A 990 4.37 23.78 -20.93
CA GLN A 990 4.62 24.41 -19.64
C GLN A 990 3.29 24.58 -18.88
N ILE A 991 3.25 24.13 -17.63
CA ILE A 991 2.11 24.36 -16.74
C ILE A 991 1.87 25.88 -16.64
N PRO A 992 0.65 26.38 -16.94
CA PRO A 992 0.33 27.80 -16.84
C PRO A 992 0.51 28.30 -15.41
N LYS A 993 1.06 29.50 -15.24
CA LYS A 993 1.21 30.15 -13.94
C LYS A 993 0.84 31.62 -14.05
N VAL A 994 0.20 32.12 -13.01
CA VAL A 994 -0.12 33.54 -12.82
C VAL A 994 1.02 34.21 -12.06
N ASP A 995 1.40 35.40 -12.48
CA ASP A 995 2.30 36.27 -11.71
C ASP A 995 1.49 37.06 -10.67
N PHE A 996 1.59 36.68 -9.40
CA PHE A 996 0.96 37.41 -8.29
C PHE A 996 1.74 38.66 -7.83
N GLY A 997 2.71 39.13 -8.63
CA GLY A 997 3.53 40.33 -8.40
C GLY A 997 4.92 40.04 -7.80
N LYS A 998 5.68 41.10 -7.46
CA LYS A 998 7.13 41.09 -7.04
C LYS A 998 7.49 40.31 -5.76
N ALA A 999 6.72 39.32 -5.34
CA ALA A 999 7.11 38.39 -4.28
C ALA A 999 8.08 37.34 -4.84
N LYS A 1000 9.17 37.03 -4.13
CA LYS A 1000 10.17 36.03 -4.55
C LYS A 1000 9.57 34.63 -4.81
N SER A 1001 8.40 34.32 -4.25
CA SER A 1001 7.74 33.02 -4.35
C SER A 1001 6.74 32.91 -5.51
N GLY A 1002 6.41 34.00 -6.21
CA GLY A 1002 5.38 33.99 -7.27
C GLY A 1002 3.95 33.67 -6.79
N LEU A 1003 3.68 33.78 -5.48
CA LEU A 1003 2.37 33.56 -4.85
C LEU A 1003 2.02 34.75 -3.95
N PRO A 1004 0.74 35.02 -3.66
CA PRO A 1004 0.36 36.13 -2.79
C PRO A 1004 0.87 35.85 -1.37
N VAL A 1005 1.59 36.81 -0.75
CA VAL A 1005 2.15 36.62 0.61
C VAL A 1005 1.06 36.33 1.64
N TYR A 1006 -0.10 36.98 1.48
CA TYR A 1006 -1.31 36.77 2.26
C TYR A 1006 -2.53 36.78 1.34
N PHE A 1007 -3.55 36.02 1.70
CA PHE A 1007 -4.90 36.08 1.11
C PHE A 1007 -5.92 36.37 2.24
N TRP A 1008 -6.99 37.11 1.94
CA TRP A 1008 -7.88 37.65 2.97
C TRP A 1008 -9.31 37.90 2.48
N ARG A 1009 -10.28 37.88 3.39
CA ARG A 1009 -11.66 38.30 3.10
C ARG A 1009 -12.21 39.11 4.25
N LYS A 1010 -13.04 40.11 3.95
CA LYS A 1010 -13.77 40.90 4.93
C LYS A 1010 -15.27 40.85 4.69
N ASN A 1011 -16.03 40.90 5.77
CA ASN A 1011 -17.49 41.01 5.76
C ASN A 1011 -17.91 42.22 6.59
N TYR A 1012 -17.61 43.42 6.09
CA TYR A 1012 -18.13 44.69 6.58
C TYR A 1012 -17.94 45.77 5.51
N GLY A 1013 -18.91 46.67 5.41
CA GLY A 1013 -18.95 47.74 4.39
C GLY A 1013 -18.54 49.11 4.92
N LEU A 1014 -18.60 50.11 4.05
CA LEU A 1014 -18.31 51.51 4.40
C LEU A 1014 -19.29 52.10 5.42
N GLU A 1015 -20.47 51.49 5.56
CA GLU A 1015 -21.54 51.89 6.48
C GLU A 1015 -21.20 51.64 7.96
N LEU A 1016 -20.28 50.71 8.25
CA LEU A 1016 -19.82 50.42 9.61
C LEU A 1016 -18.96 51.58 10.14
N LYS A 1017 -19.26 52.16 11.30
CA LYS A 1017 -18.52 53.34 11.82
C LYS A 1017 -17.06 52.98 12.18
N PRO A 1018 -16.11 53.94 12.11
CA PRO A 1018 -14.69 53.68 12.39
C PRO A 1018 -14.37 53.02 13.74
N GLU A 1019 -15.19 53.27 14.77
CA GLU A 1019 -15.00 52.73 16.13
C GLU A 1019 -15.82 51.45 16.39
N GLU A 1020 -16.64 51.00 15.44
CA GLU A 1020 -17.41 49.77 15.61
C GLU A 1020 -16.50 48.53 15.55
N PRO A 1021 -16.83 47.47 16.33
CA PRO A 1021 -15.95 46.32 16.49
C PRO A 1021 -15.93 45.42 15.27
N VAL A 1022 -14.73 44.96 14.89
CA VAL A 1022 -14.46 43.96 13.86
C VAL A 1022 -13.65 42.82 14.46
N HIS A 1023 -14.06 41.58 14.19
CA HIS A 1023 -13.30 40.39 14.57
C HIS A 1023 -12.23 40.08 13.52
N ILE A 1024 -10.97 40.20 13.90
CA ILE A 1024 -9.83 39.75 13.09
C ILE A 1024 -9.60 38.28 13.40
N ILE A 1025 -9.77 37.42 12.41
CA ILE A 1025 -9.60 35.97 12.50
C ILE A 1025 -8.35 35.60 11.68
N VAL A 1026 -7.40 34.90 12.29
CA VAL A 1026 -6.14 34.52 11.65
C VAL A 1026 -5.76 33.10 11.99
N THR A 1027 -4.93 32.50 11.14
CA THR A 1027 -4.27 31.25 11.48
C THR A 1027 -3.31 31.44 12.64
N LYS A 1028 -3.15 30.45 13.51
CA LYS A 1028 -2.29 30.53 14.69
C LYS A 1028 -0.85 30.90 14.37
N ARG A 1029 -0.31 30.41 13.24
CA ARG A 1029 1.02 30.78 12.73
C ARG A 1029 1.14 32.29 12.49
N THR A 1030 0.17 32.89 11.81
CA THR A 1030 0.13 34.33 11.52
C THR A 1030 -0.12 35.12 12.81
N GLY A 1031 -1.08 34.67 13.61
CA GLY A 1031 -1.47 35.29 14.87
C GLY A 1031 -0.36 35.32 15.91
N THR A 1032 0.41 34.25 16.07
CA THR A 1032 1.44 34.18 17.13
C THR A 1032 2.72 34.93 16.74
N ASN A 1033 3.12 34.90 15.47
CA ASN A 1033 4.45 35.38 15.05
C ASN A 1033 4.48 36.84 14.59
N LEU A 1034 3.36 37.37 14.08
CA LEU A 1034 3.33 38.67 13.40
C LEU A 1034 2.33 39.64 14.01
N LEU A 1035 1.13 39.15 14.31
CA LEU A 1035 0.01 40.00 14.72
C LEU A 1035 0.28 40.87 15.97
N PRO A 1036 1.01 40.42 17.02
CA PRO A 1036 1.29 41.25 18.19
C PRO A 1036 2.11 42.51 17.85
N GLU A 1037 3.10 42.40 16.96
CA GLU A 1037 3.90 43.54 16.50
C GLU A 1037 3.11 44.46 15.56
N VAL A 1038 2.23 43.88 14.73
CA VAL A 1038 1.35 44.66 13.85
C VAL A 1038 0.38 45.51 14.67
N LEU A 1039 -0.26 44.91 15.69
CA LEU A 1039 -1.17 45.60 16.61
C LEU A 1039 -0.46 46.72 17.38
N GLU A 1040 0.80 46.50 17.77
CA GLU A 1040 1.63 47.52 18.38
C GLU A 1040 1.84 48.74 17.47
N ARG A 1041 2.23 48.51 16.21
CA ARG A 1041 2.44 49.59 15.23
C ARG A 1041 1.17 50.34 14.89
N LEU A 1042 0.01 49.68 14.99
CA LEU A 1042 -1.30 50.30 14.80
C LEU A 1042 -1.84 51.00 16.06
N GLY A 1043 -1.06 51.06 17.14
CA GLY A 1043 -1.40 51.80 18.35
C GLY A 1043 -2.41 51.09 19.28
N VAL A 1044 -2.56 49.77 19.17
CA VAL A 1044 -3.41 48.98 20.08
C VAL A 1044 -2.70 48.85 21.45
N PRO A 1045 -3.35 49.17 22.59
CA PRO A 1045 -2.74 49.05 23.92
C PRO A 1045 -2.32 47.62 24.25
N ILE A 1046 -1.22 47.43 24.99
CA ILE A 1046 -0.67 46.09 25.34
C ILE A 1046 -1.73 45.20 26.00
N ALA A 1047 -2.56 45.76 26.89
CA ALA A 1047 -3.63 45.04 27.57
C ALA A 1047 -4.66 44.43 26.61
N ASP A 1048 -4.84 45.02 25.43
CA ASP A 1048 -5.84 44.64 24.44
C ASP A 1048 -5.26 43.77 23.32
N ARG A 1049 -3.94 43.48 23.31
CA ARG A 1049 -3.27 42.66 22.27
C ARG A 1049 -3.44 41.15 22.47
N LYS A 1050 -4.23 40.71 23.45
CA LYS A 1050 -4.36 39.29 23.79
C LYS A 1050 -5.25 38.57 22.78
N LEU A 1051 -4.63 37.73 21.95
CA LEU A 1051 -5.32 36.82 21.05
C LEU A 1051 -6.06 35.71 21.83
N LYS A 1052 -7.25 35.36 21.36
CA LYS A 1052 -8.10 34.30 21.91
C LYS A 1052 -8.28 33.19 20.89
N THR A 1053 -8.51 31.97 21.35
CA THR A 1053 -8.90 30.84 20.50
C THR A 1053 -10.30 31.07 19.94
N TYR A 1054 -10.51 30.91 18.63
CA TYR A 1054 -11.82 31.21 18.03
C TYR A 1054 -12.89 30.14 18.34
N ARG A 1055 -12.54 28.83 18.45
CA ARG A 1055 -13.53 27.74 18.56
C ARG A 1055 -13.71 27.09 19.94
N GLU A 1056 -12.91 27.41 20.96
CA GLU A 1056 -13.04 26.78 22.30
C GLU A 1056 -14.36 27.12 23.04
N ASP A 1057 -15.05 28.20 22.64
CA ASP A 1057 -16.31 28.65 23.28
C ASP A 1057 -17.58 28.08 22.61
N VAL A 1058 -17.45 27.25 21.57
CA VAL A 1058 -18.57 26.66 20.83
C VAL A 1058 -18.64 25.17 21.20
N ASN A 1059 -19.74 24.75 21.83
CA ASN A 1059 -20.02 23.32 22.07
C ASN A 1059 -19.81 22.55 20.76
N GLN A 1060 -18.91 21.57 20.75
CA GLN A 1060 -18.51 20.76 19.59
C GLN A 1060 -19.62 19.84 19.02
N GLN A 1061 -20.90 20.17 19.22
CA GLN A 1061 -22.04 19.32 18.88
C GLN A 1061 -22.61 19.53 17.46
N SER A 1062 -22.00 20.35 16.59
CA SER A 1062 -22.63 20.68 15.29
C SER A 1062 -21.68 20.63 14.07
N CYS A 1063 -20.88 19.58 13.96
CA CYS A 1063 -20.28 19.22 12.67
C CYS A 1063 -20.62 17.77 12.31
N GLU A 1064 -21.91 17.43 12.35
CA GLU A 1064 -22.44 16.42 11.45
C GLU A 1064 -22.53 17.09 10.07
N CYS A 1065 -21.62 16.73 9.17
CA CYS A 1065 -21.79 17.02 7.75
C CYS A 1065 -23.09 16.31 7.32
N ASN A 1066 -24.15 17.07 7.13
CA ASN A 1066 -25.38 16.57 6.52
C ASN A 1066 -25.02 16.15 5.07
N PRO A 1067 -25.36 14.91 4.65
CA PRO A 1067 -24.83 14.27 3.43
C PRO A 1067 -25.16 15.00 2.13
#